data_AF-A0A0F4Z8I2-F1
#
_entry.id   AF-A0A0F4Z8I2-F1
#
_cell.length_a   1.000
_cell.length_b   1.000
_cell.length_c   1.000
_cell.angle_alpha   90.00
_cell.angle_beta   90.00
_cell.angle_gamma   90.00
#
_symmetry.space_group_name_H-M   'P 1'
#
loop_
_entity.id
_entity.type
_entity.pdbx_description
1 polymer ?
#
loop_
_entity_poly.entity_id
_entity_poly.type
_entity_poly.pdbx_seq_one_letter_code
_entity_poly.pdbx_strand_id
1 'polypeptide(L)'
;MAGFSRFGFLAIAVVFHLAYIFSIFDIYFVSPIVSGMRLYGVERAPYAKPPADRLFLFVGDGLRADKAFQSHPEPYPQSDADLAPRPLAPFLRSRILNHGTFGVSHTRVPTESRPGHVALIAGLYEDVSAVTTGWKLNPVNFDSVFNRSRHTWSWGSPDILPMFQQGAVPGRVDADYYEPEFEDFASDATHLDLWVFDHVKDLFKAAETNHTLDRALRQDKVVFFLHLLGLDTTGHSYRPYSKEYLNNIKVVDNGVREIVQMAENFYRDDRTAFVFTADHGMSDWGSHGDGHPDNTRTPLITWGAGIAKPVTTKDGSTAPGHDEYSADWNLDHVKRHDVAQADVAALMAYLIGTEFPANSVGELPLSYLSSTLREKAIASLINTKGILEMYRIKDEHKNATEVNYRPFPGLDPSVGLGPEQRIAAIQHLIDAAKYEESIEETAVLLKLGLDGLRYLQTYDWLFLRALITVGYLGWMAFALTIVLDLFVLHGTEPTSRSISTVVVFSSLLMALYASFIVSKSPATYYLYAFFPVMFWEEVYARRHSIAKSSQVLFGHISSGGRIAMLGINFLLYVAVVESLAIGYIHREVLTGLFLLASVWPLTLGFTFIKGHLGLLATWFVSCLVMSAFTLLPAMKMENLTLIMIGGAIMTVVGLMYLIFEDYILADFSTPKRPNKHGNGSRIITGIQTGLVVLAMVVTRGSVLSLQAKQGLPLGNQIVGWVTLVTSFMMPSMYRLSPNNHYMHRLLSMFLTCAPTFVILTISYEALFYVAFSLILVTWVRLEHRIDAAMTFLPPPSPPVAAVAAAPAGTATAYRPLRLSDARVVLFFFVLLQSAFFSTGNVASISSFSLDSVYRLIPIFDPFSQGALLMLKLMIPFALISANLGVLNKRLGVAPSALFMLTMAVSDCLTLYFFWVVKDEGSWLEIGSTISHFVIASLLCVFVAMLEGVSAMFISGMEVGEACSDDAVSVSAGGDKPLVSDDTGPVSVSTDEKLIIESAAEKPTKAQKKKKKAGKDKNVAAQAESNHDTARNAVADGGFGLVEEVAVESLSDEALASLESYIAAKTKEGVLTEVECGKTE
;
A
#
# COMPACT_ATOMS: atom_id res chain seq x y z
N MET A 1 27.17 9.94 28.39
CA MET A 1 26.40 9.14 27.41
C MET A 1 26.71 9.69 26.03
N ALA A 2 26.64 8.87 24.97
CA ALA A 2 26.98 9.32 23.61
C ALA A 2 25.95 10.33 23.09
N GLY A 3 26.40 11.27 22.24
CA GLY A 3 25.47 12.03 21.39
C GLY A 3 24.81 11.09 20.38
N PHE A 4 23.55 11.35 20.03
CA PHE A 4 22.84 10.55 19.03
C PHE A 4 23.57 10.59 17.69
N SER A 5 24.08 9.44 17.25
CA SER A 5 24.67 9.29 15.94
C SER A 5 23.58 9.31 14.87
N ARG A 6 23.94 9.66 13.62
CA ARG A 6 23.03 9.53 12.46
C ARG A 6 22.41 8.14 12.36
N PHE A 7 23.18 7.08 12.65
CA PHE A 7 22.67 5.72 12.70
C PHE A 7 21.61 5.52 13.79
N GLY A 8 21.82 6.06 14.99
CA GLY A 8 20.84 6.01 16.07
C GLY A 8 19.53 6.74 15.72
N PHE A 9 19.62 7.92 15.08
CA PHE A 9 18.44 8.62 14.57
C PHE A 9 17.67 7.79 13.53
N LEU A 10 18.36 7.22 12.54
CA LEU A 10 17.75 6.40 11.50
C LEU A 10 17.14 5.10 12.05
N ALA A 11 17.79 4.44 13.00
CA ALA A 11 17.25 3.26 13.67
C ALA A 11 15.97 3.57 14.45
N ILE A 12 15.93 4.70 15.18
CA ILE A 12 14.73 5.17 15.88
C ILE A 12 13.62 5.50 14.87
N ALA A 13 13.95 6.13 13.74
CA ALA A 13 12.99 6.40 12.66
C ALA A 13 12.33 5.09 12.18
N VAL A 14 13.13 4.08 11.81
CA VAL A 14 12.61 2.79 11.32
C VAL A 14 11.71 2.12 12.36
N VAL A 15 12.17 1.98 13.61
CA VAL A 15 11.41 1.28 14.65
C VAL A 15 10.14 2.05 15.05
N PHE A 16 10.18 3.38 15.07
CA PHE A 16 8.99 4.21 15.31
C PHE A 16 7.92 4.03 14.24
N HIS A 17 8.27 4.21 12.96
CA HIS A 17 7.29 4.12 11.88
C HIS A 17 6.75 2.71 11.70
N LEU A 18 7.59 1.66 11.81
CA LEU A 18 7.12 0.28 11.77
C LEU A 18 6.17 -0.05 12.93
N ALA A 19 6.42 0.47 14.14
CA ALA A 19 5.48 0.32 15.25
C ALA A 19 4.17 1.09 15.00
N TYR A 20 4.26 2.34 14.54
CA TYR A 20 3.09 3.21 14.36
C TYR A 20 2.24 2.85 13.14
N ILE A 21 2.77 2.13 12.16
CA ILE A 21 1.98 1.52 11.07
C ILE A 21 0.90 0.57 11.64
N PHE A 22 1.20 -0.21 12.68
CA PHE A 22 0.21 -1.11 13.29
C PHE A 22 -0.91 -0.36 14.02
N SER A 23 -0.69 0.90 14.40
CA SER A 23 -1.67 1.65 15.18
C SER A 23 -3.01 1.80 14.47
N ILE A 24 -3.05 1.87 13.13
CA ILE A 24 -4.34 1.95 12.43
C ILE A 24 -5.18 0.68 12.58
N PHE A 25 -4.57 -0.50 12.74
CA PHE A 25 -5.34 -1.74 12.94
C PHE A 25 -5.96 -1.80 14.34
N ASP A 26 -5.20 -1.42 15.38
CA ASP A 26 -5.72 -1.29 16.76
C ASP A 26 -6.78 -0.17 16.93
N ILE A 27 -6.93 0.72 15.93
CA ILE A 27 -7.74 1.95 16.01
C ILE A 27 -8.99 1.88 15.11
N TYR A 28 -8.87 1.28 13.94
CA TYR A 28 -9.88 1.28 12.87
C TYR A 28 -10.37 -0.13 12.50
N PHE A 29 -9.55 -1.17 12.73
CA PHE A 29 -9.77 -2.55 12.23
C PHE A 29 -9.82 -3.58 13.37
N VAL A 30 -10.61 -3.24 14.40
CA VAL A 30 -10.84 -4.04 15.60
C VAL A 30 -11.93 -5.08 15.33
N SER A 31 -11.58 -6.36 15.42
CA SER A 31 -12.42 -7.49 15.00
C SER A 31 -13.90 -7.39 15.44
N PRO A 32 -14.86 -7.61 14.53
CA PRO A 32 -16.27 -7.60 14.86
C PRO A 32 -16.70 -8.78 15.74
N ILE A 33 -15.98 -9.91 15.69
CA ILE A 33 -16.41 -11.21 16.23
C ILE A 33 -16.53 -11.21 17.76
N VAL A 34 -17.63 -11.80 18.23
CA VAL A 34 -17.98 -12.03 19.64
C VAL A 34 -18.08 -13.53 19.92
N SER A 35 -17.76 -13.92 21.15
CA SER A 35 -17.88 -15.29 21.67
C SER A 35 -18.73 -15.33 22.94
N GLY A 36 -19.37 -16.48 23.21
CA GLY A 36 -20.17 -16.70 24.44
C GLY A 36 -21.62 -16.19 24.40
N MET A 37 -22.15 -15.86 23.22
CA MET A 37 -23.52 -15.40 23.01
C MET A 37 -24.55 -16.54 23.04
N ARG A 38 -25.78 -16.20 23.43
CA ARG A 38 -26.95 -17.06 23.20
C ARG A 38 -27.36 -17.02 21.71
N LEU A 39 -27.73 -18.18 21.17
CA LEU A 39 -28.27 -18.29 19.81
C LEU A 39 -29.77 -17.96 19.80
N TYR A 40 -30.24 -17.34 18.71
CA TYR A 40 -31.65 -16.97 18.53
C TYR A 40 -32.19 -17.55 17.22
N GLY A 41 -33.27 -18.32 17.31
CA GLY A 41 -34.02 -18.85 16.16
C GLY A 41 -35.50 -18.54 16.32
N VAL A 42 -36.23 -18.41 15.21
CA VAL A 42 -37.65 -18.04 15.27
C VAL A 42 -38.47 -19.20 15.85
N GLU A 43 -38.88 -19.04 17.11
CA GLU A 43 -39.76 -19.99 17.79
C GLU A 43 -41.08 -20.17 17.02
N ARG A 44 -41.50 -21.44 16.87
CA ARG A 44 -42.71 -21.84 16.16
C ARG A 44 -43.58 -22.64 17.10
N ALA A 45 -44.90 -22.57 16.89
CA ALA A 45 -45.84 -23.43 17.60
C ALA A 45 -45.45 -24.92 17.40
N PRO A 46 -45.71 -25.81 18.37
CA PRO A 46 -45.54 -27.24 18.16
C PRO A 46 -46.20 -27.68 16.86
N TYR A 47 -45.47 -28.50 16.07
CA TYR A 47 -45.85 -28.97 14.72
C TYR A 47 -45.85 -27.93 13.58
N ALA A 48 -45.61 -26.64 13.83
CA ALA A 48 -45.50 -25.63 12.77
C ALA A 48 -44.09 -25.64 12.12
N LYS A 49 -44.02 -26.05 10.85
CA LYS A 49 -42.77 -26.17 10.08
C LYS A 49 -42.09 -24.82 9.75
N PRO A 50 -40.79 -24.84 9.40
CA PRO A 50 -40.14 -23.74 8.66
C PRO A 50 -40.77 -23.49 7.28
N PRO A 51 -40.51 -22.34 6.62
CA PRO A 51 -40.98 -22.06 5.27
C PRO A 51 -40.54 -23.11 4.24
N ALA A 52 -39.29 -23.57 4.31
CA ALA A 52 -38.69 -24.64 3.52
C ALA A 52 -38.12 -25.74 4.45
N ASP A 53 -38.04 -26.99 3.98
CA ASP A 53 -37.25 -28.02 4.67
C ASP A 53 -35.78 -28.03 4.18
N ARG A 54 -35.52 -27.48 2.98
CA ARG A 54 -34.21 -27.44 2.33
C ARG A 54 -34.01 -26.19 1.47
N LEU A 55 -32.76 -25.75 1.30
CA LEU A 55 -32.41 -24.57 0.51
C LEU A 55 -31.24 -24.85 -0.46
N PHE A 56 -31.35 -24.35 -1.68
CA PHE A 56 -30.25 -24.28 -2.65
C PHE A 56 -29.74 -22.85 -2.74
N LEU A 57 -28.44 -22.67 -2.50
CA LEU A 57 -27.69 -21.43 -2.72
C LEU A 57 -26.79 -21.63 -3.94
N PHE A 58 -27.02 -20.86 -4.99
CA PHE A 58 -26.13 -20.73 -6.13
C PHE A 58 -25.40 -19.40 -6.02
N VAL A 59 -24.07 -19.42 -6.04
CA VAL A 59 -23.23 -18.22 -6.17
C VAL A 59 -22.50 -18.31 -7.50
N GLY A 60 -22.80 -17.39 -8.42
CA GLY A 60 -22.01 -17.19 -9.64
C GLY A 60 -20.94 -16.15 -9.35
N ASP A 61 -19.71 -16.59 -9.10
CA ASP A 61 -18.60 -15.72 -8.71
C ASP A 61 -18.35 -14.65 -9.79
N GLY A 62 -17.96 -13.45 -9.38
CA GLY A 62 -17.71 -12.30 -10.27
C GLY A 62 -18.89 -11.83 -11.13
N LEU A 63 -20.13 -12.31 -10.90
CA LEU A 63 -21.30 -11.95 -11.71
C LEU A 63 -21.88 -10.58 -11.32
N ARG A 64 -21.67 -9.59 -12.20
CA ARG A 64 -22.27 -8.26 -12.08
C ARG A 64 -23.79 -8.29 -12.22
N ALA A 65 -24.49 -7.50 -11.40
CA ALA A 65 -25.95 -7.36 -11.49
C ALA A 65 -26.43 -6.86 -12.86
N ASP A 66 -25.75 -5.89 -13.47
CA ASP A 66 -26.13 -5.35 -14.78
C ASP A 66 -26.07 -6.43 -15.87
N LYS A 67 -24.98 -7.20 -15.98
CA LYS A 67 -24.83 -8.26 -16.99
C LYS A 67 -25.80 -9.43 -16.79
N ALA A 68 -26.24 -9.69 -15.56
CA ALA A 68 -27.27 -10.69 -15.28
C ALA A 68 -28.68 -10.29 -15.75
N PHE A 69 -28.98 -8.99 -15.85
CA PHE A 69 -30.33 -8.47 -16.13
C PHE A 69 -30.46 -7.73 -17.48
N GLN A 70 -29.37 -7.22 -18.04
CA GLN A 70 -29.29 -6.57 -19.35
C GLN A 70 -29.69 -7.50 -20.51
N SER A 71 -29.96 -6.89 -21.66
CA SER A 71 -30.20 -7.61 -22.92
C SER A 71 -29.02 -7.38 -23.86
N HIS A 72 -28.41 -8.45 -24.36
CA HIS A 72 -27.23 -8.42 -25.21
C HIS A 72 -27.50 -9.18 -26.52
N PRO A 73 -26.82 -8.85 -27.63
CA PRO A 73 -26.72 -9.76 -28.78
C PRO A 73 -26.18 -11.12 -28.34
N GLU A 74 -26.41 -12.16 -29.15
CA GLU A 74 -25.78 -13.46 -28.87
C GLU A 74 -24.24 -13.35 -28.91
N PRO A 75 -23.53 -13.98 -27.97
CA PRO A 75 -22.06 -13.93 -27.95
C PRO A 75 -21.40 -14.57 -29.18
N TYR A 76 -22.08 -15.55 -29.78
CA TYR A 76 -21.64 -16.31 -30.95
C TYR A 76 -22.75 -16.33 -32.02
N PRO A 77 -23.03 -15.19 -32.69
CA PRO A 77 -24.18 -15.05 -33.57
C PRO A 77 -23.98 -15.85 -34.87
N GLN A 78 -25.01 -16.57 -35.31
CA GLN A 78 -25.00 -17.35 -36.56
C GLN A 78 -25.91 -16.76 -37.64
N SER A 79 -26.76 -15.80 -37.27
CA SER A 79 -27.71 -15.12 -38.16
C SER A 79 -27.90 -13.65 -37.76
N ASP A 80 -28.46 -12.84 -38.66
CA ASP A 80 -28.80 -11.43 -38.35
C ASP A 80 -29.80 -11.30 -37.18
N ALA A 81 -30.63 -12.32 -36.94
CA ALA A 81 -31.55 -12.38 -35.80
C ALA A 81 -30.82 -12.56 -34.45
N ASP A 82 -29.57 -13.02 -34.47
CA ASP A 82 -28.73 -13.18 -33.29
C ASP A 82 -28.00 -11.89 -32.89
N LEU A 83 -28.03 -10.87 -33.77
CA LEU A 83 -27.60 -9.51 -33.44
C LEU A 83 -28.66 -8.73 -32.65
N ALA A 84 -29.90 -9.23 -32.58
CA ALA A 84 -30.98 -8.59 -31.82
C ALA A 84 -30.80 -8.81 -30.30
N PRO A 85 -30.70 -7.75 -29.48
CA PRO A 85 -30.49 -7.89 -28.04
C PRO A 85 -31.58 -8.69 -27.33
N ARG A 86 -31.16 -9.68 -26.54
CA ARG A 86 -32.01 -10.60 -25.78
C ARG A 86 -31.42 -10.83 -24.38
N PRO A 87 -32.22 -11.11 -23.34
CA PRO A 87 -31.68 -11.51 -22.03
C PRO A 87 -30.93 -12.84 -22.15
N LEU A 88 -29.69 -12.89 -21.66
CA LEU A 88 -28.85 -14.10 -21.75
C LEU A 88 -29.13 -15.14 -20.65
N ALA A 89 -29.81 -14.73 -19.57
CA ALA A 89 -30.27 -15.60 -18.49
C ALA A 89 -31.82 -15.76 -18.48
N PRO A 90 -32.42 -16.43 -19.48
CA PRO A 90 -33.88 -16.52 -19.62
C PRO A 90 -34.56 -17.33 -18.51
N PHE A 91 -33.92 -18.36 -17.93
CA PHE A 91 -34.53 -19.12 -16.84
C PHE A 91 -34.59 -18.29 -15.55
N LEU A 92 -33.48 -17.68 -15.15
CA LEU A 92 -33.40 -16.78 -13.99
C LEU A 92 -34.37 -15.60 -14.15
N ARG A 93 -34.41 -14.97 -15.33
CA ARG A 93 -35.39 -13.93 -15.64
C ARG A 93 -36.84 -14.42 -15.53
N SER A 94 -37.13 -15.67 -15.91
CA SER A 94 -38.47 -16.24 -15.72
C SER A 94 -38.86 -16.37 -14.24
N ARG A 95 -37.88 -16.58 -13.33
CA ARG A 95 -38.10 -16.61 -11.87
C ARG A 95 -38.54 -15.23 -11.37
N ILE A 96 -37.81 -14.18 -11.79
CA ILE A 96 -38.11 -12.76 -11.48
C ILE A 96 -39.52 -12.39 -11.92
N LEU A 97 -39.89 -12.72 -13.17
CA LEU A 97 -41.16 -12.28 -13.77
C LEU A 97 -42.39 -13.00 -13.19
N ASN A 98 -42.27 -14.25 -12.70
CA ASN A 98 -43.44 -15.10 -12.41
C ASN A 98 -43.43 -15.82 -11.04
N HIS A 99 -42.27 -16.04 -10.41
CA HIS A 99 -42.15 -17.02 -9.31
C HIS A 99 -41.66 -16.47 -7.97
N GLY A 100 -40.93 -15.36 -7.94
CA GLY A 100 -40.14 -14.96 -6.77
C GLY A 100 -39.94 -13.45 -6.58
N THR A 101 -38.87 -13.08 -5.88
CA THR A 101 -38.48 -11.68 -5.59
C THR A 101 -37.02 -11.44 -6.00
N PHE A 102 -36.68 -10.22 -6.41
CA PHE A 102 -35.36 -9.87 -6.94
C PHE A 102 -34.90 -8.47 -6.54
N GLY A 103 -33.59 -8.23 -6.65
CA GLY A 103 -32.98 -6.92 -6.54
C GLY A 103 -31.46 -6.96 -6.71
N VAL A 104 -30.78 -5.93 -6.22
CA VAL A 104 -29.32 -5.92 -6.08
C VAL A 104 -28.93 -6.27 -4.66
N SER A 105 -28.05 -7.25 -4.49
CA SER A 105 -27.29 -7.44 -3.26
C SER A 105 -26.08 -6.51 -3.31
N HIS A 106 -25.98 -5.61 -2.34
CA HIS A 106 -24.85 -4.70 -2.22
C HIS A 106 -23.80 -5.35 -1.32
N THR A 107 -22.73 -5.88 -1.92
CA THR A 107 -21.59 -6.45 -1.17
C THR A 107 -20.80 -5.34 -0.50
N ARG A 108 -20.24 -5.65 0.67
CA ARG A 108 -19.16 -4.84 1.22
C ARG A 108 -17.85 -5.46 0.81
N VAL A 109 -17.10 -4.60 0.16
CA VAL A 109 -15.65 -4.55 0.10
C VAL A 109 -14.91 -5.17 1.32
N PRO A 110 -13.76 -5.86 1.10
CA PRO A 110 -13.09 -5.99 -0.19
C PRO A 110 -13.89 -6.96 -1.06
N THR A 111 -14.04 -6.62 -2.33
CA THR A 111 -14.87 -7.41 -3.24
C THR A 111 -14.06 -8.59 -3.75
N GLU A 112 -13.61 -9.42 -2.82
CA GLU A 112 -12.81 -10.63 -2.99
C GLU A 112 -13.69 -11.81 -2.57
N SER A 113 -13.53 -12.98 -3.20
CA SER A 113 -14.53 -14.05 -3.11
C SER A 113 -14.76 -14.53 -1.67
N ARG A 114 -13.70 -14.68 -0.86
CA ARG A 114 -13.80 -15.08 0.57
C ARG A 114 -14.70 -14.14 1.39
N PRO A 115 -14.39 -12.83 1.58
CA PRO A 115 -15.22 -11.96 2.41
C PRO A 115 -16.64 -11.77 1.87
N GLY A 116 -16.85 -11.81 0.54
CA GLY A 116 -18.20 -11.83 -0.05
C GLY A 116 -18.98 -13.08 0.34
N HIS A 117 -18.34 -14.25 0.33
CA HIS A 117 -18.92 -15.51 0.81
C HIS A 117 -19.20 -15.50 2.31
N VAL A 118 -18.31 -14.97 3.15
CA VAL A 118 -18.54 -14.85 4.60
C VAL A 118 -19.71 -13.90 4.87
N ALA A 119 -19.85 -12.80 4.14
CA ALA A 119 -21.03 -11.94 4.23
C ALA A 119 -22.32 -12.69 3.85
N LEU A 120 -22.34 -13.38 2.70
CA LEU A 120 -23.50 -14.15 2.23
C LEU A 120 -23.95 -15.26 3.18
N ILE A 121 -23.00 -15.99 3.78
CA ILE A 121 -23.26 -17.27 4.47
C ILE A 121 -23.24 -17.12 6.00
N ALA A 122 -22.48 -16.17 6.56
CA ALA A 122 -22.44 -15.88 7.99
C ALA A 122 -23.18 -14.60 8.40
N GLY A 123 -23.51 -13.71 7.45
CA GLY A 123 -24.08 -12.40 7.78
C GLY A 123 -23.08 -11.47 8.45
N LEU A 124 -21.79 -11.78 8.31
CA LEU A 124 -20.67 -11.11 8.96
C LEU A 124 -19.78 -10.49 7.87
N TYR A 125 -19.44 -9.22 8.02
CA TYR A 125 -18.40 -8.61 7.20
C TYR A 125 -17.05 -8.85 7.87
N GLU A 126 -16.10 -9.46 7.16
CA GLU A 126 -14.73 -9.59 7.65
C GLU A 126 -14.04 -8.22 7.72
N ASP A 127 -13.05 -8.12 8.61
CA ASP A 127 -12.28 -6.91 8.86
C ASP A 127 -10.93 -6.97 8.13
N VAL A 128 -10.30 -5.82 7.85
CA VAL A 128 -8.97 -5.75 7.23
C VAL A 128 -7.93 -6.52 8.06
N SER A 129 -8.11 -6.56 9.37
CA SER A 129 -7.26 -7.34 10.28
C SER A 129 -7.30 -8.85 10.04
N ALA A 130 -8.34 -9.41 9.39
CA ALA A 130 -8.38 -10.83 9.02
C ALA A 130 -7.43 -11.15 7.86
N VAL A 131 -7.24 -10.22 6.91
CA VAL A 131 -6.32 -10.38 5.77
C VAL A 131 -4.86 -10.51 6.24
N THR A 132 -4.46 -9.75 7.25
CA THR A 132 -3.08 -9.80 7.79
C THR A 132 -2.71 -11.14 8.46
N THR A 133 -3.70 -12.04 8.62
CA THR A 133 -3.54 -13.37 9.21
C THR A 133 -3.63 -14.52 8.21
N GLY A 134 -3.78 -14.23 6.91
CA GLY A 134 -3.73 -15.20 5.81
C GLY A 134 -4.99 -15.21 4.94
N TRP A 135 -4.82 -15.28 3.62
CA TRP A 135 -5.90 -15.22 2.63
C TRP A 135 -6.70 -16.53 2.51
N LYS A 136 -6.04 -17.67 2.24
CA LYS A 136 -6.69 -18.97 1.91
C LYS A 136 -7.35 -19.71 3.09
N LEU A 137 -7.06 -19.34 4.34
CA LEU A 137 -7.65 -19.95 5.54
C LEU A 137 -8.10 -18.85 6.49
N ASN A 138 -9.28 -19.00 7.10
CA ASN A 138 -9.71 -18.09 8.16
C ASN A 138 -9.20 -18.60 9.52
N PRO A 139 -8.29 -17.89 10.20
CA PRO A 139 -7.75 -18.33 11.48
C PRO A 139 -8.66 -18.01 12.67
N VAL A 140 -9.82 -17.37 12.44
CA VAL A 140 -10.83 -17.10 13.46
C VAL A 140 -12.12 -17.84 13.10
N ASN A 141 -12.44 -18.88 13.88
CA ASN A 141 -13.70 -19.62 13.72
C ASN A 141 -14.91 -18.69 13.91
N PHE A 142 -15.69 -18.50 12.85
CA PHE A 142 -16.95 -17.77 12.84
C PHE A 142 -18.15 -18.72 12.76
N ASP A 143 -19.36 -18.21 13.06
CA ASP A 143 -20.60 -18.97 12.95
C ASP A 143 -21.35 -18.61 11.67
N SER A 144 -21.98 -19.59 11.02
CA SER A 144 -22.61 -19.41 9.71
C SER A 144 -23.91 -20.22 9.55
N VAL A 145 -24.69 -19.95 8.49
CA VAL A 145 -25.89 -20.73 8.16
C VAL A 145 -25.55 -22.21 7.96
N PHE A 146 -24.37 -22.55 7.42
CA PHE A 146 -23.92 -23.94 7.29
C PHE A 146 -23.63 -24.56 8.67
N ASN A 147 -23.02 -23.79 9.58
CA ASN A 147 -22.78 -24.19 10.97
C ASN A 147 -24.08 -24.35 11.79
N ARG A 148 -25.19 -23.71 11.38
CA ARG A 148 -26.54 -23.85 11.97
C ARG A 148 -27.45 -24.84 11.22
N SER A 149 -27.09 -25.24 10.00
CA SER A 149 -27.75 -26.29 9.24
C SER A 149 -27.71 -27.63 9.98
N ARG A 150 -28.58 -28.56 9.57
CA ARG A 150 -28.43 -29.98 9.92
C ARG A 150 -27.28 -30.62 9.14
N HIS A 151 -27.24 -30.31 7.84
CA HIS A 151 -26.19 -30.73 6.91
C HIS A 151 -26.09 -29.73 5.76
N THR A 152 -24.88 -29.47 5.28
CA THR A 152 -24.61 -28.72 4.04
C THR A 152 -23.82 -29.60 3.09
N TRP A 153 -24.31 -29.74 1.86
CA TRP A 153 -23.57 -30.31 0.73
C TRP A 153 -23.03 -29.16 -0.11
N SER A 154 -21.72 -29.10 -0.40
CA SER A 154 -21.13 -27.99 -1.12
C SER A 154 -20.16 -28.42 -2.24
N TRP A 155 -20.23 -27.71 -3.36
CA TRP A 155 -19.40 -27.94 -4.55
C TRP A 155 -18.78 -26.66 -5.10
N GLY A 156 -17.52 -26.72 -5.57
CA GLY A 156 -16.86 -25.64 -6.29
C GLY A 156 -15.36 -25.55 -6.07
N SER A 157 -14.85 -24.36 -5.71
CA SER A 157 -13.40 -24.08 -5.66
C SER A 157 -12.74 -24.54 -4.35
N PRO A 158 -11.51 -25.08 -4.41
CA PRO A 158 -10.70 -25.40 -3.23
C PRO A 158 -10.37 -24.19 -2.34
N ASP A 159 -10.48 -22.96 -2.83
CA ASP A 159 -10.18 -21.75 -2.02
C ASP A 159 -11.37 -21.24 -1.19
N ILE A 160 -12.60 -21.69 -1.49
CA ILE A 160 -13.81 -21.22 -0.78
C ILE A 160 -14.38 -22.28 0.16
N LEU A 161 -14.54 -23.51 -0.31
CA LEU A 161 -15.27 -24.55 0.43
C LEU A 161 -14.60 -24.96 1.76
N PRO A 162 -13.26 -25.17 1.84
CA PRO A 162 -12.62 -25.63 3.07
C PRO A 162 -12.79 -24.70 4.27
N MET A 163 -12.93 -23.38 4.08
CA MET A 163 -13.09 -22.46 5.21
C MET A 163 -14.39 -22.75 6.00
N PHE A 164 -15.48 -23.08 5.29
CA PHE A 164 -16.76 -23.41 5.91
C PHE A 164 -16.80 -24.84 6.45
N GLN A 165 -16.04 -25.77 5.85
CA GLN A 165 -15.92 -27.13 6.37
C GLN A 165 -15.09 -27.17 7.66
N GLN A 166 -13.91 -26.55 7.68
CA GLN A 166 -12.99 -26.56 8.83
C GLN A 166 -13.53 -25.75 10.01
N GLY A 167 -14.25 -24.65 9.74
CA GLY A 167 -14.95 -23.87 10.78
C GLY A 167 -16.22 -24.53 11.32
N ALA A 168 -16.69 -25.64 10.75
CA ALA A 168 -17.92 -26.32 11.16
C ALA A 168 -17.68 -27.49 12.14
N VAL A 169 -18.78 -28.02 12.68
CA VAL A 169 -18.75 -29.29 13.41
C VAL A 169 -18.41 -30.42 12.42
N PRO A 170 -17.44 -31.30 12.71
CA PRO A 170 -17.05 -32.37 11.80
C PRO A 170 -18.24 -33.20 11.30
N GLY A 171 -18.31 -33.40 9.97
CA GLY A 171 -19.41 -34.11 9.31
C GLY A 171 -20.72 -33.32 9.17
N ARG A 172 -20.74 -32.00 9.39
CA ARG A 172 -21.90 -31.12 9.09
C ARG A 172 -21.84 -30.49 7.70
N VAL A 173 -20.65 -30.36 7.13
CA VAL A 173 -20.41 -29.72 5.84
C VAL A 173 -19.53 -30.64 5.02
N ASP A 174 -20.05 -31.15 3.92
CA ASP A 174 -19.29 -31.86 2.91
C ASP A 174 -18.82 -30.88 1.84
N ALA A 175 -17.53 -30.91 1.54
CA ALA A 175 -16.87 -30.07 0.55
C ALA A 175 -16.30 -30.97 -0.55
N ASP A 176 -16.79 -30.80 -1.76
CA ASP A 176 -16.45 -31.58 -2.96
C ASP A 176 -15.97 -30.59 -4.03
N TYR A 177 -14.66 -30.50 -4.25
CA TYR A 177 -14.03 -29.49 -5.11
C TYR A 177 -13.11 -30.12 -6.15
N TYR A 178 -12.93 -29.41 -7.28
CA TYR A 178 -11.95 -29.77 -8.29
C TYR A 178 -10.51 -29.50 -7.83
N GLU A 179 -9.55 -30.20 -8.41
CA GLU A 179 -8.13 -29.98 -8.14
C GLU A 179 -7.71 -28.56 -8.58
N PRO A 180 -6.77 -27.87 -7.90
CA PRO A 180 -6.41 -26.48 -8.19
C PRO A 180 -5.94 -26.23 -9.63
N GLU A 181 -5.36 -27.23 -10.30
CA GLU A 181 -4.90 -27.13 -11.70
C GLU A 181 -6.03 -26.94 -12.73
N PHE A 182 -7.31 -27.05 -12.33
CA PHE A 182 -8.45 -26.75 -13.17
C PHE A 182 -8.68 -25.24 -13.34
N GLU A 183 -8.17 -24.40 -12.43
CA GLU A 183 -8.31 -22.93 -12.46
C GLU A 183 -7.34 -22.26 -13.47
N ASP A 184 -7.22 -22.81 -14.69
CA ASP A 184 -6.36 -22.28 -15.76
C ASP A 184 -7.01 -21.09 -16.49
N PHE A 185 -6.61 -19.89 -16.11
CA PHE A 185 -6.95 -18.59 -16.72
C PHE A 185 -6.54 -18.45 -18.21
N ALA A 186 -5.79 -19.39 -18.80
CA ALA A 186 -5.55 -19.43 -20.24
C ALA A 186 -6.64 -20.19 -21.03
N SER A 187 -7.61 -20.79 -20.34
CA SER A 187 -8.60 -21.73 -20.88
C SER A 187 -10.06 -21.22 -20.86
N ASP A 188 -11.00 -22.05 -21.30
CA ASP A 188 -12.45 -21.79 -21.19
C ASP A 188 -12.94 -22.27 -19.82
N ALA A 189 -13.18 -21.34 -18.90
CA ALA A 189 -13.54 -21.64 -17.52
C ALA A 189 -14.99 -22.14 -17.32
N THR A 190 -15.82 -22.20 -18.36
CA THR A 190 -17.19 -22.77 -18.26
C THR A 190 -17.21 -24.21 -17.76
N HIS A 191 -16.09 -24.93 -17.90
CA HIS A 191 -15.93 -26.30 -17.42
C HIS A 191 -15.98 -26.42 -15.88
N LEU A 192 -15.61 -25.37 -15.13
CA LEU A 192 -15.68 -25.34 -13.66
C LEU A 192 -17.14 -25.39 -13.18
N ASP A 193 -18.02 -24.62 -13.81
CA ASP A 193 -19.45 -24.59 -13.49
C ASP A 193 -20.12 -25.93 -13.89
N LEU A 194 -19.74 -26.47 -15.05
CA LEU A 194 -20.22 -27.78 -15.52
C LEU A 194 -19.81 -28.91 -14.59
N TRP A 195 -18.58 -28.90 -14.07
CA TRP A 195 -18.10 -29.85 -13.05
C TRP A 195 -19.02 -29.84 -11.83
N VAL A 196 -19.35 -28.64 -11.31
CA VAL A 196 -20.25 -28.47 -10.16
C VAL A 196 -21.66 -28.99 -10.46
N PHE A 197 -22.22 -28.62 -11.61
CA PHE A 197 -23.56 -29.09 -11.99
C PHE A 197 -23.63 -30.62 -12.16
N ASP A 198 -22.57 -31.26 -12.67
CA ASP A 198 -22.58 -32.71 -12.90
C ASP A 198 -22.34 -33.53 -11.62
N HIS A 199 -21.50 -33.06 -10.69
CA HIS A 199 -21.34 -33.72 -9.37
C HIS A 199 -22.62 -33.63 -8.53
N VAL A 200 -23.36 -32.51 -8.60
CA VAL A 200 -24.69 -32.38 -7.99
C VAL A 200 -25.70 -33.34 -8.61
N LYS A 201 -25.68 -33.54 -9.95
CA LYS A 201 -26.54 -34.54 -10.62
C LYS A 201 -26.20 -35.96 -10.16
N ASP A 202 -24.91 -36.30 -10.06
CA ASP A 202 -24.48 -37.63 -9.64
C ASP A 202 -24.76 -37.92 -8.15
N LEU A 203 -24.74 -36.92 -7.25
CA LEU A 203 -25.20 -37.12 -5.86
C LEU A 203 -26.69 -37.52 -5.81
N PHE A 204 -27.56 -36.79 -6.52
CA PHE A 204 -29.00 -37.07 -6.54
C PHE A 204 -29.33 -38.40 -7.21
N LYS A 205 -28.60 -38.77 -8.26
CA LYS A 205 -28.67 -40.07 -8.94
C LYS A 205 -28.16 -41.22 -8.07
N ALA A 206 -27.10 -41.00 -7.27
CA ALA A 206 -26.65 -41.97 -6.28
C ALA A 206 -27.70 -42.20 -5.19
N ALA A 207 -28.44 -41.14 -4.78
CA ALA A 207 -29.50 -41.24 -3.79
C ALA A 207 -30.66 -42.18 -4.23
N GLU A 208 -30.94 -42.31 -5.54
CA GLU A 208 -31.95 -43.26 -6.05
C GLU A 208 -31.68 -44.72 -5.65
N THR A 209 -30.42 -45.08 -5.37
CA THR A 209 -30.01 -46.42 -4.93
C THR A 209 -29.49 -46.47 -3.49
N ASN A 210 -28.93 -45.37 -2.98
CA ASN A 210 -28.41 -45.26 -1.62
C ASN A 210 -29.47 -44.72 -0.64
N HIS A 211 -30.21 -45.63 0.01
CA HIS A 211 -31.24 -45.30 1.02
C HIS A 211 -30.74 -44.56 2.27
N THR A 212 -29.43 -44.49 2.51
CA THR A 212 -28.86 -43.64 3.57
C THR A 212 -28.73 -42.20 3.07
N LEU A 213 -28.25 -42.03 1.84
CA LEU A 213 -28.12 -40.72 1.19
C LEU A 213 -29.50 -40.10 0.91
N ASP A 214 -30.45 -40.80 0.29
CA ASP A 214 -31.82 -40.30 0.07
C ASP A 214 -32.46 -39.79 1.37
N ARG A 215 -32.26 -40.52 2.47
CA ARG A 215 -32.75 -40.13 3.79
C ARG A 215 -32.08 -38.86 4.31
N ALA A 216 -30.79 -38.67 4.08
CA ALA A 216 -30.06 -37.46 4.43
C ALA A 216 -30.54 -36.26 3.58
N LEU A 217 -30.65 -36.42 2.26
CA LEU A 217 -31.13 -35.39 1.34
C LEU A 217 -32.57 -34.94 1.65
N ARG A 218 -33.39 -35.81 2.25
CA ARG A 218 -34.79 -35.53 2.62
C ARG A 218 -35.00 -34.97 4.04
N GLN A 219 -33.94 -34.75 4.83
CA GLN A 219 -34.08 -34.14 6.15
C GLN A 219 -34.56 -32.67 6.08
N ASP A 220 -34.85 -32.10 7.26
CA ASP A 220 -35.04 -30.67 7.48
C ASP A 220 -33.70 -29.96 7.74
N LYS A 221 -33.65 -28.64 7.53
CA LYS A 221 -32.45 -27.80 7.70
C LYS A 221 -31.26 -28.22 6.82
N VAL A 222 -31.52 -28.76 5.62
CA VAL A 222 -30.49 -29.14 4.65
C VAL A 222 -30.17 -27.96 3.72
N VAL A 223 -28.88 -27.70 3.48
CA VAL A 223 -28.41 -26.72 2.50
C VAL A 223 -27.63 -27.41 1.38
N PHE A 224 -27.82 -26.93 0.15
CA PHE A 224 -27.01 -27.26 -1.02
C PHE A 224 -26.33 -25.96 -1.49
N PHE A 225 -25.01 -25.91 -1.52
CA PHE A 225 -24.23 -24.75 -1.93
C PHE A 225 -23.46 -25.08 -3.21
N LEU A 226 -23.72 -24.32 -4.28
CA LEU A 226 -23.07 -24.45 -5.57
C LEU A 226 -22.28 -23.17 -5.84
N HIS A 227 -20.95 -23.28 -5.81
CA HIS A 227 -20.01 -22.21 -6.08
C HIS A 227 -19.51 -22.30 -7.52
N LEU A 228 -19.93 -21.35 -8.35
CA LEU A 228 -19.78 -21.37 -9.81
C LEU A 228 -18.76 -20.31 -10.22
N LEU A 229 -17.48 -20.70 -10.20
CA LEU A 229 -16.31 -19.84 -10.39
C LEU A 229 -16.10 -19.40 -11.86
N GLY A 230 -16.68 -20.10 -12.84
CA GLY A 230 -16.34 -19.91 -14.26
C GLY A 230 -16.58 -18.49 -14.78
N LEU A 231 -17.54 -17.77 -14.20
CA LEU A 231 -17.81 -16.36 -14.52
C LEU A 231 -16.68 -15.43 -14.10
N ASP A 232 -16.12 -15.60 -12.90
CA ASP A 232 -15.02 -14.77 -12.41
C ASP A 232 -13.73 -15.01 -13.21
N THR A 233 -13.31 -16.28 -13.32
CA THR A 233 -12.12 -16.67 -14.10
C THR A 233 -12.22 -16.14 -15.54
N THR A 234 -13.41 -16.19 -16.14
CA THR A 234 -13.66 -15.63 -17.48
C THR A 234 -13.65 -14.09 -17.47
N GLY A 235 -14.12 -13.44 -16.40
CA GLY A 235 -14.06 -11.99 -16.20
C GLY A 235 -12.63 -11.46 -16.11
N HIS A 236 -11.77 -12.11 -15.31
CA HIS A 236 -10.34 -11.85 -15.24
C HIS A 236 -9.60 -12.08 -16.56
N SER A 237 -9.96 -13.14 -17.29
CA SER A 237 -9.24 -13.55 -18.50
C SER A 237 -9.66 -12.75 -19.74
N TYR A 238 -10.96 -12.46 -19.88
CA TYR A 238 -11.55 -11.91 -21.12
C TYR A 238 -12.30 -10.59 -20.96
N ARG A 239 -12.59 -10.13 -19.72
CA ARG A 239 -13.38 -8.92 -19.36
C ARG A 239 -14.92 -9.14 -19.39
N PRO A 240 -15.72 -8.46 -18.53
CA PRO A 240 -17.18 -8.68 -18.43
C PRO A 240 -18.04 -8.34 -19.66
N TYR A 241 -17.48 -7.64 -20.64
CA TYR A 241 -18.14 -7.35 -21.94
C TYR A 241 -17.72 -8.31 -23.05
N SER A 242 -16.92 -9.34 -22.73
CA SER A 242 -16.51 -10.36 -23.70
C SER A 242 -17.64 -11.31 -24.07
N LYS A 243 -17.56 -11.87 -25.28
CA LYS A 243 -18.46 -12.96 -25.70
C LYS A 243 -18.23 -14.22 -24.83
N GLU A 244 -17.03 -14.40 -24.29
CA GLU A 244 -16.68 -15.48 -23.38
C GLU A 244 -17.50 -15.36 -22.08
N TYR A 245 -17.42 -14.22 -21.38
CA TYR A 245 -18.17 -13.97 -20.13
C TYR A 245 -19.68 -14.00 -20.37
N LEU A 246 -20.16 -13.34 -21.43
CA LEU A 246 -21.57 -13.33 -21.79
C LEU A 246 -22.10 -14.73 -22.18
N ASN A 247 -21.25 -15.63 -22.70
CA ASN A 247 -21.61 -17.02 -22.93
C ASN A 247 -21.64 -17.83 -21.62
N ASN A 248 -20.71 -17.57 -20.69
CA ASN A 248 -20.70 -18.23 -19.39
C ASN A 248 -21.98 -17.94 -18.57
N ILE A 249 -22.57 -16.75 -18.71
CA ILE A 249 -23.90 -16.42 -18.14
C ILE A 249 -24.98 -17.41 -18.63
N LYS A 250 -24.94 -17.79 -19.92
CA LYS A 250 -25.89 -18.75 -20.51
C LYS A 250 -25.67 -20.18 -20.00
N VAL A 251 -24.41 -20.57 -19.77
CA VAL A 251 -24.05 -21.88 -19.19
C VAL A 251 -24.60 -21.98 -17.77
N VAL A 252 -24.39 -20.94 -16.95
CA VAL A 252 -24.90 -20.87 -15.58
C VAL A 252 -26.44 -20.86 -15.55
N ASP A 253 -27.13 -20.05 -16.36
CA ASP A 253 -28.61 -20.05 -16.43
C ASP A 253 -29.17 -21.44 -16.78
N ASN A 254 -28.54 -22.14 -17.73
CA ASN A 254 -28.94 -23.48 -18.13
C ASN A 254 -28.65 -24.54 -17.06
N GLY A 255 -27.49 -24.48 -16.40
CA GLY A 255 -27.16 -25.41 -15.32
C GLY A 255 -28.06 -25.24 -14.10
N VAL A 256 -28.32 -24.00 -13.68
CA VAL A 256 -29.27 -23.68 -12.61
C VAL A 256 -30.68 -24.16 -12.97
N ARG A 257 -31.13 -23.97 -14.23
CA ARG A 257 -32.40 -24.54 -14.73
C ARG A 257 -32.47 -26.06 -14.54
N GLU A 258 -31.40 -26.78 -14.85
CA GLU A 258 -31.34 -28.24 -14.74
C GLU A 258 -31.33 -28.72 -13.29
N ILE A 259 -30.55 -28.09 -12.40
CA ILE A 259 -30.52 -28.45 -10.97
C ILE A 259 -31.88 -28.17 -10.30
N VAL A 260 -32.52 -27.04 -10.61
CA VAL A 260 -33.86 -26.72 -10.08
C VAL A 260 -34.88 -27.76 -10.57
N GLN A 261 -34.89 -28.07 -11.87
CA GLN A 261 -35.79 -29.07 -12.44
C GLN A 261 -35.53 -30.46 -11.84
N MET A 262 -34.28 -30.83 -11.55
CA MET A 262 -33.93 -32.08 -10.86
C MET A 262 -34.45 -32.10 -9.42
N ALA A 263 -34.20 -31.05 -8.65
CA ALA A 263 -34.63 -30.95 -7.25
C ALA A 263 -36.17 -30.98 -7.12
N GLU A 264 -36.89 -30.20 -7.93
CA GLU A 264 -38.35 -30.23 -7.98
C GLU A 264 -38.88 -31.64 -8.32
N ASN A 265 -38.25 -32.34 -9.27
CA ASN A 265 -38.61 -33.72 -9.63
C ASN A 265 -38.24 -34.78 -8.58
N PHE A 266 -37.23 -34.56 -7.73
CA PHE A 266 -36.79 -35.50 -6.69
C PHE A 266 -37.59 -35.35 -5.39
N TYR A 267 -37.96 -34.12 -5.02
CA TYR A 267 -38.65 -33.82 -3.76
C TYR A 267 -40.18 -33.81 -3.89
N ARG A 268 -40.74 -33.14 -4.90
CA ARG A 268 -42.20 -33.06 -5.18
C ARG A 268 -43.06 -32.67 -3.97
N ASP A 269 -42.53 -31.81 -3.09
CA ASP A 269 -43.12 -31.47 -1.79
C ASP A 269 -43.44 -29.97 -1.61
N ASP A 270 -43.04 -29.11 -2.55
CA ASP A 270 -43.06 -27.64 -2.43
C ASP A 270 -42.33 -27.11 -1.16
N ARG A 271 -41.33 -27.85 -0.66
CA ARG A 271 -40.53 -27.51 0.55
C ARG A 271 -39.13 -26.99 0.24
N THR A 272 -38.82 -26.65 -1.00
CA THR A 272 -37.49 -26.19 -1.42
C THR A 272 -37.49 -24.68 -1.65
N ALA A 273 -36.56 -23.97 -1.03
CA ALA A 273 -36.23 -22.58 -1.35
C ALA A 273 -34.98 -22.51 -2.24
N PHE A 274 -34.91 -21.49 -3.09
CA PHE A 274 -33.79 -21.26 -4.00
C PHE A 274 -33.32 -19.81 -3.89
N VAL A 275 -32.01 -19.62 -3.80
CA VAL A 275 -31.31 -18.33 -3.79
C VAL A 275 -30.23 -18.38 -4.87
N PHE A 276 -30.28 -17.45 -5.82
CA PHE A 276 -29.23 -17.20 -6.80
C PHE A 276 -28.66 -15.80 -6.56
N THR A 277 -27.34 -15.71 -6.41
CA THR A 277 -26.64 -14.46 -6.12
C THR A 277 -25.23 -14.47 -6.72
N ALA A 278 -24.51 -13.36 -6.58
CA ALA A 278 -23.05 -13.38 -6.55
C ALA A 278 -22.51 -12.81 -5.22
N ASP A 279 -21.26 -13.08 -4.95
CA ASP A 279 -20.44 -12.57 -3.84
C ASP A 279 -19.77 -11.23 -4.19
N HIS A 280 -19.23 -11.08 -5.40
CA HIS A 280 -18.91 -9.79 -6.02
C HIS A 280 -19.25 -9.72 -7.52
N GLY A 281 -19.13 -8.51 -8.07
CA GLY A 281 -19.13 -8.27 -9.51
C GLY A 281 -17.70 -8.18 -10.06
N MET A 282 -17.52 -7.44 -11.16
CA MET A 282 -16.25 -7.36 -11.88
C MET A 282 -16.16 -6.07 -12.71
N SER A 283 -15.01 -5.37 -12.66
CA SER A 283 -14.81 -4.13 -13.41
C SER A 283 -14.52 -4.39 -14.89
N ASP A 284 -14.68 -3.36 -15.72
CA ASP A 284 -14.34 -3.40 -17.15
C ASP A 284 -12.84 -3.68 -17.43
N TRP A 285 -12.01 -3.69 -16.39
CA TRP A 285 -10.59 -4.08 -16.43
C TRP A 285 -10.32 -5.55 -16.11
N GLY A 286 -11.34 -6.34 -15.76
CA GLY A 286 -11.16 -7.74 -15.34
C GLY A 286 -10.42 -7.82 -14.01
N SER A 287 -10.85 -7.02 -13.05
CA SER A 287 -10.35 -6.99 -11.66
C SER A 287 -11.47 -6.56 -10.71
N HIS A 288 -11.49 -7.16 -9.52
CA HIS A 288 -12.38 -6.83 -8.41
C HIS A 288 -11.54 -6.38 -7.19
N GLY A 289 -11.90 -6.74 -5.96
CA GLY A 289 -11.28 -6.33 -4.68
C GLY A 289 -11.64 -4.91 -4.23
N ASP A 290 -11.71 -3.98 -5.20
CA ASP A 290 -12.01 -2.57 -5.01
C ASP A 290 -13.52 -2.30 -4.78
N GLY A 291 -13.91 -1.06 -4.46
CA GLY A 291 -15.32 -0.70 -4.24
C GLY A 291 -15.98 0.10 -5.37
N HIS A 292 -15.61 -0.16 -6.62
CA HIS A 292 -16.33 0.34 -7.79
C HIS A 292 -17.78 -0.20 -7.79
N PRO A 293 -18.78 0.55 -8.30
CA PRO A 293 -20.17 0.08 -8.36
C PRO A 293 -20.36 -1.26 -9.09
N ASP A 294 -19.57 -1.51 -10.13
CA ASP A 294 -19.63 -2.77 -10.90
C ASP A 294 -19.04 -3.97 -10.15
N ASN A 295 -18.21 -3.73 -9.12
CA ASN A 295 -17.69 -4.76 -8.23
C ASN A 295 -18.63 -4.98 -7.02
N THR A 296 -19.32 -3.92 -6.58
CA THR A 296 -20.13 -3.94 -5.35
C THR A 296 -21.60 -4.32 -5.52
N ARG A 297 -22.06 -4.56 -6.75
CA ARG A 297 -23.48 -4.82 -7.07
C ARG A 297 -23.66 -6.20 -7.70
N THR A 298 -24.13 -7.15 -6.90
CA THR A 298 -24.42 -8.52 -7.33
C THR A 298 -25.93 -8.72 -7.56
N PRO A 299 -26.34 -9.58 -8.52
CA PRO A 299 -27.75 -9.89 -8.67
C PRO A 299 -28.23 -10.64 -7.43
N LEU A 300 -29.49 -10.43 -7.02
CA LEU A 300 -30.16 -11.31 -6.07
C LEU A 300 -31.51 -11.74 -6.65
N ILE A 301 -31.72 -13.05 -6.75
CA ILE A 301 -32.96 -13.65 -7.26
C ILE A 301 -33.32 -14.81 -6.34
N THR A 302 -34.52 -14.81 -5.77
CA THR A 302 -34.98 -15.91 -4.90
C THR A 302 -36.37 -16.38 -5.29
N TRP A 303 -36.66 -17.67 -5.12
CA TRP A 303 -37.97 -18.27 -5.39
C TRP A 303 -38.17 -19.58 -4.61
N GLY A 304 -39.36 -20.16 -4.74
CA GLY A 304 -39.73 -21.40 -4.05
C GLY A 304 -40.41 -21.17 -2.71
N ALA A 305 -40.21 -22.09 -1.78
CA ALA A 305 -40.93 -22.17 -0.51
C ALA A 305 -40.60 -20.99 0.42
N GLY A 306 -41.63 -20.25 0.84
CA GLY A 306 -41.50 -19.09 1.74
C GLY A 306 -41.17 -17.75 1.07
N ILE A 307 -40.90 -17.73 -0.23
CA ILE A 307 -40.52 -16.51 -0.96
C ILE A 307 -41.75 -15.78 -1.51
N ALA A 308 -41.75 -14.45 -1.37
CA ALA A 308 -42.78 -13.56 -1.90
C ALA A 308 -42.85 -13.60 -3.44
N LYS A 309 -44.06 -13.37 -3.97
CA LYS A 309 -44.31 -13.33 -5.42
C LYS A 309 -44.03 -11.95 -6.02
N PRO A 310 -43.77 -11.86 -7.34
CA PRO A 310 -43.42 -10.61 -8.00
C PRO A 310 -44.51 -9.56 -7.81
N VAL A 311 -44.12 -8.35 -7.41
CA VAL A 311 -45.04 -7.20 -7.26
C VAL A 311 -44.94 -6.35 -8.51
N THR A 312 -45.95 -6.42 -9.38
CA THR A 312 -45.95 -5.73 -10.68
C THR A 312 -46.83 -4.48 -10.70
N THR A 313 -46.37 -3.45 -11.41
CA THR A 313 -47.21 -2.30 -11.79
C THR A 313 -48.09 -2.66 -12.99
N LYS A 314 -49.32 -2.12 -13.04
CA LYS A 314 -50.30 -2.45 -14.09
C LYS A 314 -50.49 -1.37 -15.15
N ASP A 315 -50.08 -0.15 -14.85
CA ASP A 315 -50.48 1.05 -15.59
C ASP A 315 -49.35 1.63 -16.46
N GLY A 316 -48.30 0.83 -16.73
CA GLY A 316 -47.12 1.26 -17.48
C GLY A 316 -46.18 2.22 -16.72
N SER A 317 -46.38 2.38 -15.41
CA SER A 317 -45.50 3.14 -14.53
C SER A 317 -44.34 2.28 -14.01
N THR A 318 -43.16 2.88 -13.92
CA THR A 318 -41.98 2.27 -13.29
C THR A 318 -42.27 1.90 -11.83
N ALA A 319 -41.99 0.65 -11.49
CA ALA A 319 -42.15 0.10 -10.16
C ALA A 319 -41.09 0.65 -9.19
N PRO A 320 -41.35 0.67 -7.87
CA PRO A 320 -40.39 1.17 -6.88
C PRO A 320 -39.06 0.40 -6.91
N GLY A 321 -37.97 1.09 -6.59
CA GLY A 321 -36.62 0.53 -6.53
C GLY A 321 -35.82 0.63 -7.83
N HIS A 322 -36.39 1.14 -8.92
CA HIS A 322 -35.65 1.39 -10.17
C HIS A 322 -35.02 2.78 -10.24
N ASP A 323 -33.94 2.85 -11.01
CA ASP A 323 -32.98 3.95 -11.13
C ASP A 323 -32.28 3.91 -12.50
N GLU A 324 -31.38 4.86 -12.77
CA GLU A 324 -30.60 4.92 -14.02
C GLU A 324 -29.76 3.65 -14.29
N TYR A 325 -29.26 3.00 -13.24
CA TYR A 325 -28.46 1.77 -13.31
C TYR A 325 -29.26 0.54 -13.80
N SER A 326 -30.59 0.59 -13.69
CA SER A 326 -31.49 -0.51 -14.07
C SER A 326 -32.45 -0.18 -15.22
N ALA A 327 -32.23 0.96 -15.89
CA ALA A 327 -33.12 1.48 -16.93
C ALA A 327 -33.16 0.62 -18.22
N ASP A 328 -32.08 -0.09 -18.54
CA ASP A 328 -31.97 -0.94 -19.75
C ASP A 328 -32.24 -2.43 -19.50
N TRP A 329 -32.54 -2.82 -18.26
CA TRP A 329 -32.80 -4.21 -17.87
C TRP A 329 -34.17 -4.72 -18.38
N ASN A 330 -35.07 -3.82 -18.78
CA ASN A 330 -36.47 -4.13 -19.18
C ASN A 330 -37.24 -4.92 -18.08
N LEU A 331 -36.95 -4.63 -16.81
CA LEU A 331 -37.60 -5.21 -15.61
C LEU A 331 -38.36 -4.17 -14.78
N ASP A 332 -38.40 -2.93 -15.26
CA ASP A 332 -38.96 -1.72 -14.63
C ASP A 332 -40.43 -1.81 -14.17
N HIS A 333 -41.18 -2.79 -14.66
CA HIS A 333 -42.57 -3.09 -14.30
C HIS A 333 -42.70 -4.10 -13.13
N VAL A 334 -41.59 -4.63 -12.63
CA VAL A 334 -41.51 -5.50 -11.44
C VAL A 334 -40.74 -4.76 -10.35
N LYS A 335 -41.29 -4.68 -9.13
CA LYS A 335 -40.63 -3.97 -8.03
C LYS A 335 -39.24 -4.57 -7.71
N ARG A 336 -38.20 -3.73 -7.66
CA ARG A 336 -36.84 -4.10 -7.24
C ARG A 336 -36.71 -4.01 -5.72
N HIS A 337 -36.00 -4.98 -5.12
CA HIS A 337 -35.83 -5.10 -3.67
C HIS A 337 -34.34 -5.29 -3.32
N ASP A 338 -33.61 -4.20 -3.20
CA ASP A 338 -32.19 -4.23 -2.84
C ASP A 338 -31.98 -4.59 -1.36
N VAL A 339 -30.84 -5.23 -1.06
CA VAL A 339 -30.43 -5.65 0.29
C VAL A 339 -28.94 -5.41 0.51
N ALA A 340 -28.47 -5.38 1.76
CA ALA A 340 -27.06 -5.54 2.06
C ALA A 340 -26.71 -7.05 2.02
N GLN A 341 -25.50 -7.41 1.60
CA GLN A 341 -25.15 -8.81 1.37
C GLN A 341 -25.28 -9.72 2.62
N ALA A 342 -25.01 -9.19 3.82
CA ALA A 342 -25.23 -9.91 5.08
C ALA A 342 -26.69 -10.32 5.34
N ASP A 343 -27.67 -9.62 4.75
CA ASP A 343 -29.10 -9.89 4.90
C ASP A 343 -29.48 -11.25 4.28
N VAL A 344 -28.69 -11.75 3.33
CA VAL A 344 -28.88 -13.05 2.68
C VAL A 344 -28.72 -14.20 3.69
N ALA A 345 -27.78 -14.11 4.63
CA ALA A 345 -27.63 -15.10 5.70
C ALA A 345 -28.86 -15.13 6.63
N ALA A 346 -29.41 -13.96 6.96
CA ALA A 346 -30.64 -13.85 7.75
C ALA A 346 -31.86 -14.42 7.00
N LEU A 347 -31.97 -14.14 5.70
CA LEU A 347 -32.99 -14.72 4.81
C LEU A 347 -32.90 -16.25 4.78
N MET A 348 -31.71 -16.82 4.51
CA MET A 348 -31.51 -18.26 4.46
C MET A 348 -31.88 -18.94 5.80
N ALA A 349 -31.37 -18.42 6.93
CA ALA A 349 -31.66 -18.95 8.26
C ALA A 349 -33.17 -19.01 8.56
N TYR A 350 -33.91 -17.94 8.22
CA TYR A 350 -35.36 -17.90 8.39
C TYR A 350 -36.09 -18.94 7.52
N LEU A 351 -35.66 -19.12 6.27
CA LEU A 351 -36.31 -20.01 5.29
C LEU A 351 -36.22 -21.49 5.69
N ILE A 352 -35.06 -21.96 6.17
CA ILE A 352 -34.92 -23.34 6.69
C ILE A 352 -35.23 -23.46 8.18
N GLY A 353 -35.47 -22.34 8.88
CA GLY A 353 -35.82 -22.30 10.31
C GLY A 353 -34.67 -22.70 11.24
N THR A 354 -33.44 -22.35 10.87
CA THR A 354 -32.32 -22.39 11.81
C THR A 354 -32.37 -21.19 12.75
N GLU A 355 -31.52 -21.26 13.75
CA GLU A 355 -30.96 -20.13 14.46
C GLU A 355 -30.28 -19.19 13.44
N PHE A 356 -30.35 -17.89 13.69
CA PHE A 356 -29.52 -16.91 12.98
C PHE A 356 -28.05 -17.12 13.38
N PRO A 357 -27.07 -16.94 12.46
CA PRO A 357 -25.65 -17.09 12.80
C PRO A 357 -25.26 -16.12 13.92
N ALA A 358 -24.46 -16.59 14.88
CA ALA A 358 -24.24 -15.88 16.15
C ALA A 358 -23.64 -14.47 16.00
N ASN A 359 -22.85 -14.23 14.94
CA ASN A 359 -22.23 -12.94 14.64
C ASN A 359 -22.88 -12.21 13.44
N SER A 360 -24.09 -12.61 13.04
CA SER A 360 -24.80 -11.98 11.91
C SER A 360 -25.28 -10.57 12.24
N VAL A 361 -24.82 -9.59 11.46
CA VAL A 361 -25.32 -8.20 11.45
C VAL A 361 -26.40 -7.97 10.39
N GLY A 362 -26.77 -9.00 9.61
CA GLY A 362 -27.77 -8.91 8.56
C GLY A 362 -29.20 -8.68 9.08
N GLU A 363 -29.92 -7.75 8.47
CA GLU A 363 -31.35 -7.53 8.71
C GLU A 363 -32.16 -8.58 7.93
N LEU A 364 -33.13 -9.23 8.57
CA LEU A 364 -34.01 -10.17 7.87
C LEU A 364 -34.85 -9.41 6.82
N PRO A 365 -34.66 -9.63 5.50
CA PRO A 365 -35.27 -8.78 4.48
C PRO A 365 -36.76 -9.11 4.30
N LEU A 366 -37.60 -8.56 5.17
CA LEU A 366 -39.03 -8.89 5.32
C LEU A 366 -39.84 -8.81 4.03
N SER A 367 -39.37 -8.04 3.05
CA SER A 367 -40.02 -7.88 1.75
C SER A 367 -39.90 -9.11 0.84
N TYR A 368 -38.87 -9.94 1.02
CA TYR A 368 -38.67 -11.21 0.30
C TYR A 368 -39.55 -12.35 0.83
N LEU A 369 -40.22 -12.19 1.97
CA LEU A 369 -40.94 -13.26 2.67
C LEU A 369 -42.43 -13.29 2.28
N SER A 370 -42.98 -14.47 1.98
CA SER A 370 -44.42 -14.68 1.72
C SER A 370 -45.28 -14.79 2.98
N SER A 371 -44.70 -14.56 4.16
CA SER A 371 -45.33 -14.77 5.47
C SER A 371 -46.31 -13.67 5.87
N THR A 372 -47.14 -13.92 6.89
CA THR A 372 -48.07 -12.94 7.44
C THR A 372 -47.35 -11.82 8.21
N LEU A 373 -47.98 -10.65 8.35
CA LEU A 373 -47.41 -9.52 9.13
C LEU A 373 -47.05 -9.93 10.57
N ARG A 374 -47.85 -10.80 11.19
CA ARG A 374 -47.56 -11.39 12.51
C ARG A 374 -46.25 -12.16 12.53
N GLU A 375 -46.03 -13.03 11.54
CA GLU A 375 -44.80 -13.82 11.43
C GLU A 375 -43.59 -12.94 11.09
N LYS A 376 -43.78 -11.90 10.28
CA LYS A 376 -42.73 -10.91 9.98
C LYS A 376 -42.29 -10.16 11.22
N ALA A 377 -43.23 -9.61 12.00
CA ALA A 377 -42.97 -8.91 13.25
C ALA A 377 -42.24 -9.78 14.29
N ILE A 378 -42.65 -11.03 14.45
CA ILE A 378 -41.97 -11.98 15.35
C ILE A 378 -40.57 -12.28 14.82
N ALA A 379 -40.40 -12.53 13.52
CA ALA A 379 -39.12 -12.89 12.94
C ALA A 379 -38.09 -11.76 12.99
N SER A 380 -38.50 -10.51 12.72
CA SER A 380 -37.63 -9.34 12.85
C SER A 380 -37.21 -9.10 14.30
N LEU A 381 -38.11 -9.30 15.28
CA LEU A 381 -37.77 -9.13 16.70
C LEU A 381 -36.76 -10.19 17.16
N ILE A 382 -36.84 -11.43 16.65
CA ILE A 382 -35.87 -12.49 16.98
C ILE A 382 -34.51 -12.25 16.30
N ASN A 383 -34.48 -11.80 15.04
CA ASN A 383 -33.26 -11.37 14.35
C ASN A 383 -32.57 -10.21 15.11
N THR A 384 -33.35 -9.21 15.52
CA THR A 384 -32.90 -8.07 16.35
C THR A 384 -32.33 -8.52 17.71
N LYS A 385 -32.90 -9.54 18.35
CA LYS A 385 -32.37 -10.09 19.62
C LYS A 385 -30.97 -10.71 19.46
N GLY A 386 -30.64 -11.30 18.30
CA GLY A 386 -29.28 -11.75 18.01
C GLY A 386 -28.27 -10.59 17.99
N ILE A 387 -28.61 -9.49 17.31
CA ILE A 387 -27.79 -8.27 17.26
C ILE A 387 -27.64 -7.64 18.65
N LEU A 388 -28.70 -7.64 19.46
CA LEU A 388 -28.64 -7.13 20.84
C LEU A 388 -27.86 -8.04 21.80
N GLU A 389 -27.74 -9.34 21.53
CA GLU A 389 -26.88 -10.24 22.32
C GLU A 389 -25.39 -10.02 22.01
N MET A 390 -25.03 -9.75 20.73
CA MET A 390 -23.70 -9.22 20.40
C MET A 390 -23.41 -7.93 21.17
N TYR A 391 -24.36 -6.98 21.19
CA TYR A 391 -24.22 -5.73 21.95
C TYR A 391 -23.99 -6.02 23.44
N ARG A 392 -24.84 -6.84 24.06
CA ARG A 392 -24.79 -7.15 25.50
C ARG A 392 -23.45 -7.73 25.92
N ILE A 393 -22.90 -8.69 25.16
CA ILE A 393 -21.59 -9.28 25.50
C ILE A 393 -20.45 -8.25 25.34
N LYS A 394 -20.48 -7.39 24.31
CA LYS A 394 -19.47 -6.32 24.18
C LYS A 394 -19.59 -5.26 25.29
N ASP A 395 -20.81 -4.89 25.68
CA ASP A 395 -21.11 -3.95 26.78
C ASP A 395 -20.59 -4.50 28.12
N GLU A 396 -20.99 -5.72 28.47
CA GLU A 396 -20.53 -6.40 29.70
C GLU A 396 -19.00 -6.55 29.76
N HIS A 397 -18.36 -6.88 28.63
CA HIS A 397 -16.89 -6.99 28.57
C HIS A 397 -16.20 -5.63 28.77
N LYS A 398 -16.60 -4.60 28.02
CA LYS A 398 -15.98 -3.27 28.06
C LYS A 398 -16.27 -2.54 29.38
N ASN A 399 -17.43 -2.79 30.01
CA ASN A 399 -17.77 -2.38 31.38
C ASN A 399 -16.90 -3.09 32.44
N ALA A 400 -16.57 -4.37 32.23
CA ALA A 400 -15.69 -5.14 33.12
C ALA A 400 -14.18 -4.83 32.95
N THR A 401 -13.77 -4.05 31.95
CA THR A 401 -12.39 -3.59 31.77
C THR A 401 -12.18 -2.11 32.09
N GLU A 402 -13.05 -1.19 31.64
CA GLU A 402 -12.70 0.23 31.72
C GLU A 402 -12.89 0.89 33.09
N VAL A 403 -11.82 1.56 33.53
CA VAL A 403 -11.77 2.38 34.75
C VAL A 403 -12.84 3.48 34.79
N ASN A 404 -13.34 3.91 33.63
CA ASN A 404 -14.36 4.95 33.49
C ASN A 404 -15.32 4.59 32.35
N TYR A 405 -15.99 3.44 32.48
CA TYR A 405 -16.97 2.97 31.49
C TYR A 405 -18.12 3.96 31.28
N ARG A 406 -18.63 4.00 30.05
CA ARG A 406 -19.80 4.78 29.63
C ARG A 406 -20.65 3.89 28.72
N PRO A 407 -21.92 3.59 29.06
CA PRO A 407 -22.79 2.83 28.19
C PRO A 407 -23.17 3.63 26.93
N PHE A 408 -23.62 2.94 25.88
CA PHE A 408 -24.13 3.60 24.68
C PHE A 408 -25.43 4.36 24.98
N PRO A 409 -25.50 5.70 24.80
CA PRO A 409 -26.66 6.49 25.25
C PRO A 409 -28.01 6.14 24.63
N GLY A 410 -28.03 5.46 23.46
CA GLY A 410 -29.27 5.01 22.82
C GLY A 410 -29.93 3.80 23.51
N LEU A 411 -29.15 3.04 24.28
CA LEU A 411 -29.55 1.81 24.98
C LEU A 411 -29.30 1.87 26.51
N ASP A 412 -28.79 2.98 27.05
CA ASP A 412 -28.56 3.19 28.48
C ASP A 412 -29.89 3.27 29.28
N PRO A 413 -30.17 2.32 30.19
CA PRO A 413 -31.39 2.33 31.01
C PRO A 413 -31.47 3.49 32.03
N SER A 414 -30.38 4.23 32.25
CA SER A 414 -30.35 5.41 33.13
C SER A 414 -30.73 6.71 32.41
N VAL A 415 -30.63 6.74 31.08
CA VAL A 415 -30.96 7.89 30.22
C VAL A 415 -32.29 7.69 29.49
N GLY A 416 -32.64 6.46 29.13
CA GLY A 416 -33.86 6.15 28.38
C GLY A 416 -34.34 4.70 28.53
N LEU A 417 -34.99 4.19 27.48
CA LEU A 417 -35.40 2.78 27.43
C LEU A 417 -34.22 1.91 27.00
N GLY A 418 -33.79 0.99 27.86
CA GLY A 418 -32.79 -0.02 27.54
C GLY A 418 -33.35 -1.16 26.67
N PRO A 419 -32.49 -2.12 26.26
CA PRO A 419 -32.87 -3.18 25.33
C PRO A 419 -34.09 -3.98 25.79
N GLU A 420 -34.11 -4.43 27.04
CA GLU A 420 -35.19 -5.26 27.59
C GLU A 420 -36.53 -4.51 27.68
N GLN A 421 -36.53 -3.21 28.03
CA GLN A 421 -37.77 -2.42 28.01
C GLN A 421 -38.31 -2.23 26.59
N ARG A 422 -37.43 -2.04 25.59
CA ARG A 422 -37.83 -1.92 24.18
C ARG A 422 -38.35 -3.25 23.62
N ILE A 423 -37.66 -4.37 23.91
CA ILE A 423 -38.12 -5.72 23.57
C ILE A 423 -39.52 -5.99 24.16
N ALA A 424 -39.75 -5.65 25.43
CA ALA A 424 -41.05 -5.83 26.07
C ALA A 424 -42.15 -4.94 25.46
N ALA A 425 -41.84 -3.70 25.07
CA ALA A 425 -42.77 -2.81 24.39
C ALA A 425 -43.16 -3.34 23.00
N ILE A 426 -42.19 -3.81 22.20
CA ILE A 426 -42.44 -4.41 20.89
C ILE A 426 -43.25 -5.72 21.03
N GLN A 427 -42.93 -6.56 22.01
CA GLN A 427 -43.71 -7.77 22.29
C GLN A 427 -45.18 -7.42 22.61
N HIS A 428 -45.43 -6.39 23.42
CA HIS A 428 -46.78 -5.91 23.70
C HIS A 428 -47.50 -5.39 22.44
N LEU A 429 -46.81 -4.77 21.48
CA LEU A 429 -47.40 -4.40 20.17
C LEU A 429 -47.78 -5.65 19.35
N ILE A 430 -46.93 -6.68 19.32
CA ILE A 430 -47.22 -7.97 18.66
C ILE A 430 -48.42 -8.66 19.31
N ASP A 431 -48.48 -8.70 20.64
CA ASP A 431 -49.57 -9.33 21.40
C ASP A 431 -50.89 -8.54 21.26
N ALA A 432 -50.82 -7.22 21.10
CA ALA A 432 -51.94 -6.34 20.75
C ALA A 432 -52.29 -6.33 19.25
N ALA A 433 -51.67 -7.20 18.44
CA ALA A 433 -51.84 -7.33 16.99
C ALA A 433 -51.54 -6.07 16.15
N LYS A 434 -50.72 -5.15 16.68
CA LYS A 434 -50.20 -3.95 16.00
C LYS A 434 -48.90 -4.28 15.24
N TYR A 435 -49.02 -5.14 14.23
CA TYR A 435 -47.85 -5.76 13.60
C TYR A 435 -46.98 -4.76 12.84
N GLU A 436 -47.58 -3.83 12.10
CA GLU A 436 -46.89 -2.77 11.37
C GLU A 436 -46.08 -1.88 12.31
N GLU A 437 -46.70 -1.35 13.37
CA GLU A 437 -46.03 -0.56 14.42
C GLU A 437 -44.88 -1.34 15.07
N SER A 438 -45.08 -2.64 15.34
CA SER A 438 -44.04 -3.48 15.93
C SER A 438 -42.87 -3.74 14.98
N ILE A 439 -43.08 -3.78 13.66
CA ILE A 439 -42.00 -3.90 12.66
C ILE A 439 -41.20 -2.60 12.60
N GLU A 440 -41.86 -1.44 12.60
CA GLU A 440 -41.21 -0.13 12.58
C GLU A 440 -40.34 0.09 13.84
N GLU A 441 -40.89 -0.16 15.04
CA GLU A 441 -40.13 -0.08 16.30
C GLU A 441 -39.02 -1.14 16.38
N THR A 442 -39.20 -2.32 15.76
CA THR A 442 -38.13 -3.33 15.65
C THR A 442 -36.97 -2.84 14.79
N ALA A 443 -37.23 -2.22 13.64
CA ALA A 443 -36.18 -1.68 12.77
C ALA A 443 -35.39 -0.55 13.45
N VAL A 444 -36.08 0.30 14.24
CA VAL A 444 -35.43 1.33 15.09
C VAL A 444 -34.53 0.67 16.14
N LEU A 445 -34.99 -0.40 16.80
CA LEU A 445 -34.20 -1.13 17.80
C LEU A 445 -33.01 -1.88 17.18
N LEU A 446 -33.18 -2.49 16.00
CA LEU A 446 -32.10 -3.15 15.25
C LEU A 446 -30.99 -2.15 14.93
N LYS A 447 -31.36 -0.98 14.41
CA LYS A 447 -30.39 0.10 14.15
C LYS A 447 -29.68 0.56 15.41
N LEU A 448 -30.39 0.76 16.52
CA LEU A 448 -29.76 1.11 17.81
C LEU A 448 -28.79 0.02 18.32
N GLY A 449 -29.05 -1.25 18.02
CA GLY A 449 -28.13 -2.35 18.30
C GLY A 449 -26.85 -2.28 17.47
N LEU A 450 -26.97 -2.01 16.16
CA LEU A 450 -25.81 -1.82 15.26
C LEU A 450 -25.00 -0.56 15.60
N ASP A 451 -25.67 0.57 15.84
CA ASP A 451 -25.03 1.82 16.27
C ASP A 451 -24.29 1.62 17.62
N GLY A 452 -24.89 0.87 18.55
CA GLY A 452 -24.28 0.50 19.83
C GLY A 452 -23.08 -0.45 19.69
N LEU A 453 -23.13 -1.40 18.76
CA LEU A 453 -22.00 -2.28 18.45
C LEU A 453 -20.81 -1.48 17.90
N ARG A 454 -21.07 -0.53 16.99
CA ARG A 454 -20.05 0.36 16.43
C ARG A 454 -19.45 1.28 17.50
N TYR A 455 -20.27 1.79 18.44
CA TYR A 455 -19.81 2.54 19.60
C TYR A 455 -18.84 1.73 20.48
N LEU A 456 -19.15 0.47 20.77
CA LEU A 456 -18.30 -0.39 21.60
C LEU A 456 -17.02 -0.85 20.88
N GLN A 457 -17.10 -1.09 19.56
CA GLN A 457 -15.94 -1.39 18.71
C GLN A 457 -14.97 -0.19 18.62
N THR A 458 -15.50 1.03 18.64
CA THR A 458 -14.71 2.28 18.54
C THR A 458 -14.50 2.98 19.89
N TYR A 459 -14.68 2.28 21.01
CA TYR A 459 -14.66 2.90 22.34
C TYR A 459 -13.32 3.60 22.67
N ASP A 460 -12.20 2.99 22.26
CA ASP A 460 -10.84 3.50 22.54
C ASP A 460 -10.35 4.48 21.45
N TRP A 461 -11.13 4.71 20.39
CA TRP A 461 -10.74 5.38 19.13
C TRP A 461 -10.17 6.78 19.37
N LEU A 462 -10.84 7.58 20.19
CA LEU A 462 -10.42 8.95 20.51
C LEU A 462 -9.13 8.99 21.35
N PHE A 463 -8.97 8.06 22.31
CA PHE A 463 -7.78 7.99 23.15
C PHE A 463 -6.55 7.62 22.32
N LEU A 464 -6.65 6.57 21.51
CA LEU A 464 -5.55 6.12 20.66
C LEU A 464 -5.21 7.16 19.58
N ARG A 465 -6.19 7.78 18.91
CA ARG A 465 -5.93 8.87 17.94
C ARG A 465 -5.20 10.06 18.58
N ALA A 466 -5.53 10.41 19.83
CA ALA A 466 -4.80 11.42 20.58
C ALA A 466 -3.35 10.97 20.90
N LEU A 467 -3.17 9.74 21.39
CA LEU A 467 -1.85 9.19 21.75
C LEU A 467 -0.92 9.10 20.54
N ILE A 468 -1.40 8.59 19.41
CA ILE A 468 -0.65 8.48 18.16
C ILE A 468 -0.33 9.87 17.58
N THR A 469 -1.28 10.81 17.63
CA THR A 469 -1.03 12.22 17.23
C THR A 469 0.07 12.86 18.08
N VAL A 470 0.04 12.69 19.40
CA VAL A 470 1.10 13.19 20.30
C VAL A 470 2.45 12.49 20.05
N GLY A 471 2.43 11.23 19.58
CA GLY A 471 3.58 10.49 19.10
C GLY A 471 4.21 11.10 17.85
N TYR A 472 3.45 11.29 16.77
CA TYR A 472 3.93 11.92 15.53
C TYR A 472 4.38 13.38 15.74
N LEU A 473 3.64 14.17 16.53
CA LEU A 473 4.05 15.53 16.91
C LEU A 473 5.38 15.51 17.70
N GLY A 474 5.55 14.55 18.61
CA GLY A 474 6.78 14.34 19.36
C GLY A 474 7.95 13.93 18.46
N TRP A 475 7.72 13.00 17.53
CA TRP A 475 8.71 12.57 16.54
C TRP A 475 9.18 13.73 15.66
N MET A 476 8.27 14.51 15.07
CA MET A 476 8.63 15.69 14.26
C MET A 476 9.44 16.71 15.08
N ALA A 477 9.03 16.98 16.32
CA ALA A 477 9.76 17.87 17.22
C ALA A 477 11.17 17.33 17.57
N PHE A 478 11.30 16.03 17.81
CA PHE A 478 12.58 15.34 18.06
C PHE A 478 13.49 15.40 16.82
N ALA A 479 12.98 15.02 15.65
CA ALA A 479 13.72 15.01 14.39
C ALA A 479 14.22 16.41 14.02
N LEU A 480 13.36 17.43 14.09
CA LEU A 480 13.76 18.82 13.88
C LEU A 480 14.81 19.26 14.91
N THR A 481 14.66 18.89 16.18
CA THR A 481 15.62 19.23 17.24
C THR A 481 17.00 18.61 16.98
N ILE A 482 17.07 17.37 16.50
CA ILE A 482 18.33 16.70 16.12
C ILE A 482 18.94 17.35 14.86
N VAL A 483 18.12 17.71 13.87
CA VAL A 483 18.59 18.41 12.65
C VAL A 483 19.19 19.79 12.99
N LEU A 484 18.54 20.55 13.88
CA LEU A 484 19.04 21.85 14.35
C LEU A 484 20.34 21.69 15.15
N ASP A 485 20.41 20.74 16.08
CA ASP A 485 21.60 20.48 16.89
C ASP A 485 22.80 20.08 16.02
N LEU A 486 22.62 19.14 15.08
CA LEU A 486 23.70 18.62 14.25
C LEU A 486 24.11 19.55 13.10
N PHE A 487 23.18 20.27 12.47
CA PHE A 487 23.44 20.99 11.20
C PHE A 487 23.27 22.51 11.27
N VAL A 488 22.77 23.07 12.39
CA VAL A 488 22.86 24.53 12.66
C VAL A 488 23.93 24.79 13.72
N LEU A 489 23.91 24.03 14.83
CA LEU A 489 24.85 24.22 15.95
C LEU A 489 26.08 23.30 15.92
N HIS A 490 26.18 22.36 14.98
CA HIS A 490 27.29 21.39 14.88
C HIS A 490 27.56 20.58 16.17
N GLY A 491 26.53 20.32 16.98
CA GLY A 491 26.61 19.52 18.20
C GLY A 491 27.35 20.21 19.37
N THR A 492 27.48 21.54 19.37
CA THR A 492 28.17 22.27 20.45
C THR A 492 27.41 22.32 21.78
N GLU A 493 26.13 21.94 21.81
CA GLU A 493 25.26 22.06 22.98
C GLU A 493 25.02 20.71 23.69
N PRO A 494 25.28 20.59 25.00
CA PRO A 494 25.04 19.36 25.74
C PRO A 494 23.56 19.19 26.10
N THR A 495 23.06 17.96 26.03
CA THR A 495 21.72 17.59 26.54
C THR A 495 21.62 17.87 28.03
N SER A 496 20.65 18.68 28.45
CA SER A 496 20.47 19.11 29.83
C SER A 496 19.29 18.39 30.49
N ARG A 497 19.56 17.24 31.10
CA ARG A 497 18.59 16.48 31.91
C ARG A 497 18.73 16.80 33.40
N SER A 498 17.61 16.93 34.10
CA SER A 498 17.57 16.94 35.56
C SER A 498 16.89 15.67 36.09
N ILE A 499 17.11 15.34 37.36
CA ILE A 499 16.39 14.25 38.03
C ILE A 499 14.89 14.51 38.01
N SER A 500 14.45 15.77 38.17
CA SER A 500 13.03 16.14 38.09
C SER A 500 12.41 15.89 36.72
N THR A 501 13.11 16.18 35.62
CA THR A 501 12.63 15.84 34.25
C THR A 501 12.46 14.33 34.11
N VAL A 502 13.49 13.55 34.47
CA VAL A 502 13.45 12.08 34.33
C VAL A 502 12.32 11.49 35.19
N VAL A 503 12.12 11.96 36.43
CA VAL A 503 11.01 11.54 37.29
C VAL A 503 9.65 11.89 36.67
N VAL A 504 9.43 13.11 36.17
CA VAL A 504 8.14 13.50 35.58
C VAL A 504 7.78 12.64 34.37
N PHE A 505 8.70 12.45 33.41
CA PHE A 505 8.41 11.65 32.21
C PHE A 505 8.27 10.15 32.52
N SER A 506 9.08 9.59 33.42
CA SER A 506 8.95 8.18 33.83
C SER A 506 7.70 7.91 34.67
N SER A 507 7.28 8.84 35.54
CA SER A 507 5.99 8.75 36.24
C SER A 507 4.80 8.85 35.29
N LEU A 508 4.88 9.67 34.23
CA LEU A 508 3.86 9.73 33.19
C LEU A 508 3.72 8.40 32.45
N LEU A 509 4.84 7.79 32.02
CA LEU A 509 4.80 6.46 31.38
C LEU A 509 4.27 5.38 32.33
N MET A 510 4.70 5.40 33.59
CA MET A 510 4.22 4.46 34.61
C MET A 510 2.72 4.61 34.86
N ALA A 511 2.18 5.84 34.84
CA ALA A 511 0.74 6.07 34.98
C ALA A 511 -0.06 5.54 33.77
N LEU A 512 0.44 5.74 32.54
CA LEU A 512 -0.17 5.16 31.34
C LEU A 512 -0.15 3.63 31.38
N TYR A 513 1.01 3.04 31.68
CA TYR A 513 1.16 1.58 31.80
C TYR A 513 0.28 1.00 32.92
N ALA A 514 0.17 1.67 34.07
CA ALA A 514 -0.73 1.26 35.14
C ALA A 514 -2.21 1.30 34.69
N SER A 515 -2.61 2.32 33.92
CA SER A 515 -3.95 2.38 33.33
C SER A 515 -4.21 1.22 32.38
N PHE A 516 -3.25 0.88 31.50
CA PHE A 516 -3.37 -0.24 30.57
C PHE A 516 -3.39 -1.61 31.26
N ILE A 517 -2.66 -1.77 32.38
CA ILE A 517 -2.70 -2.99 33.18
C ILE A 517 -4.09 -3.18 33.82
N VAL A 518 -4.72 -2.10 34.30
CA VAL A 518 -6.07 -2.15 34.88
C VAL A 518 -7.13 -2.40 33.80
N SER A 519 -7.09 -1.66 32.68
CA SER A 519 -7.99 -1.88 31.52
C SER A 519 -7.67 -3.15 30.70
N LYS A 520 -6.66 -3.95 31.09
CA LYS A 520 -6.18 -5.15 30.37
C LYS A 520 -5.88 -4.90 28.88
N SER A 521 -5.42 -3.71 28.54
CA SER A 521 -5.27 -3.25 27.16
C SER A 521 -4.21 -4.05 26.37
N PRO A 522 -4.30 -4.12 25.03
CA PRO A 522 -3.34 -4.80 24.17
C PRO A 522 -1.88 -4.37 24.40
N ALA A 523 -0.94 -5.30 24.17
CA ALA A 523 0.50 -5.06 24.33
C ALA A 523 1.03 -3.89 23.46
N THR A 524 0.38 -3.63 22.33
CA THR A 524 0.69 -2.52 21.42
C THR A 524 0.47 -1.14 22.04
N TYR A 525 -0.53 -0.98 22.92
CA TYR A 525 -0.81 0.32 23.58
C TYR A 525 0.39 0.81 24.41
N TYR A 526 1.12 -0.11 25.04
CA TYR A 526 2.34 0.20 25.79
C TYR A 526 3.46 0.72 24.87
N LEU A 527 3.60 0.12 23.68
CA LEU A 527 4.54 0.57 22.66
C LEU A 527 4.16 1.96 22.13
N TYR A 528 2.87 2.22 21.88
CA TYR A 528 2.35 3.53 21.49
C TYR A 528 2.52 4.60 22.58
N ALA A 529 2.51 4.24 23.87
CA ALA A 529 2.77 5.18 24.96
C ALA A 529 4.26 5.46 25.20
N PHE A 530 5.15 4.52 24.89
CA PHE A 530 6.60 4.68 25.06
C PHE A 530 7.17 5.84 24.22
N PHE A 531 6.88 5.85 22.92
CA PHE A 531 7.44 6.81 21.98
C PHE A 531 7.17 8.29 22.30
N PRO A 532 5.92 8.76 22.54
CA PRO A 532 5.66 10.16 22.84
C PRO A 532 6.38 10.61 24.12
N VAL A 533 6.38 9.80 25.19
CA VAL A 533 7.10 10.13 26.42
C VAL A 533 8.61 10.29 26.14
N MET A 534 9.20 9.37 25.38
CA MET A 534 10.63 9.39 25.04
C MET A 534 11.00 10.60 24.18
N PHE A 535 10.23 10.90 23.13
CA PHE A 535 10.50 12.05 22.25
C PHE A 535 10.34 13.38 22.99
N TRP A 536 9.27 13.56 23.76
CA TRP A 536 9.05 14.81 24.50
C TRP A 536 10.06 15.01 25.65
N GLU A 537 10.63 13.95 26.23
CA GLU A 537 11.75 14.05 27.17
C GLU A 537 13.03 14.54 26.49
N GLU A 538 13.42 13.96 25.36
CA GLU A 538 14.65 14.36 24.63
C GLU A 538 14.53 15.76 24.03
N VAL A 539 13.35 16.14 23.51
CA VAL A 539 13.04 17.53 23.08
C VAL A 539 13.20 18.50 24.26
N TYR A 540 12.64 18.18 25.44
CA TYR A 540 12.80 19.00 26.64
C TYR A 540 14.26 19.05 27.12
N ALA A 541 14.98 17.94 27.10
CA ALA A 541 16.41 17.87 27.43
C ALA A 541 17.27 18.75 26.50
N ARG A 542 16.84 18.94 25.25
CA ARG A 542 17.49 19.76 24.21
C ARG A 542 16.92 21.17 24.03
N ARG A 543 16.05 21.64 24.91
CA ARG A 543 15.50 23.02 24.91
C ARG A 543 16.54 24.14 24.70
N HIS A 544 17.80 23.94 25.15
CA HIS A 544 18.89 24.88 24.94
C HIS A 544 19.39 24.91 23.48
N SER A 545 19.53 23.75 22.83
CA SER A 545 19.82 23.64 21.39
C SER A 545 18.71 24.29 20.57
N ILE A 546 17.43 24.08 20.94
CA ILE A 546 16.28 24.72 20.28
C ILE A 546 16.35 26.24 20.42
N ALA A 547 16.55 26.76 21.64
CA ALA A 547 16.63 28.20 21.90
C ALA A 547 17.79 28.88 21.16
N LYS A 548 18.98 28.28 21.16
CA LYS A 548 20.16 28.81 20.44
C LYS A 548 20.00 28.72 18.92
N SER A 549 19.46 27.62 18.40
CA SER A 549 19.15 27.49 16.97
C SER A 549 18.13 28.52 16.51
N SER A 550 17.10 28.78 17.34
CA SER A 550 16.11 29.83 17.10
C SER A 550 16.76 31.22 17.09
N GLN A 551 17.68 31.51 18.02
CA GLN A 551 18.44 32.76 18.02
C GLN A 551 19.32 32.93 16.76
N VAL A 552 19.96 31.86 16.28
CA VAL A 552 20.76 31.88 15.04
C VAL A 552 19.87 32.09 13.80
N LEU A 553 18.78 31.33 13.67
CA LEU A 553 17.92 31.34 12.48
C LEU A 553 16.99 32.56 12.40
N PHE A 554 16.52 33.08 13.53
CA PHE A 554 15.48 34.13 13.57
C PHE A 554 15.93 35.43 14.26
N GLY A 555 17.08 35.47 14.96
CA GLY A 555 17.53 36.66 15.71
C GLY A 555 17.79 37.91 14.86
N HIS A 556 17.92 37.77 13.53
CA HIS A 556 18.06 38.87 12.57
C HIS A 556 16.70 39.36 11.99
N ILE A 557 15.57 38.82 12.47
CA ILE A 557 14.20 39.05 12.01
C ILE A 557 13.44 39.88 13.06
N SER A 558 13.93 41.10 13.32
CA SER A 558 13.36 42.02 14.33
C SER A 558 12.34 43.02 13.77
N SER A 559 12.23 43.16 12.45
CA SER A 559 11.27 44.07 11.79
C SER A 559 9.94 43.36 11.54
N GLY A 560 8.82 44.02 11.90
CA GLY A 560 7.47 43.50 11.67
C GLY A 560 7.18 43.09 10.22
N GLY A 561 7.74 43.80 9.24
CA GLY A 561 7.63 43.41 7.82
C GLY A 561 8.36 42.11 7.47
N ARG A 562 9.51 41.84 8.11
CA ARG A 562 10.23 40.56 7.95
C ARG A 562 9.52 39.42 8.69
N ILE A 563 8.93 39.71 9.86
CA ILE A 563 8.12 38.75 10.64
C ILE A 563 6.87 38.36 9.83
N ALA A 564 6.17 39.33 9.23
CA ALA A 564 5.03 39.07 8.35
C ALA A 564 5.43 38.22 7.13
N MET A 565 6.55 38.53 6.48
CA MET A 565 7.07 37.73 5.35
C MET A 565 7.46 36.30 5.78
N LEU A 566 8.03 36.13 6.98
CA LEU A 566 8.31 34.79 7.53
C LEU A 566 7.01 34.00 7.78
N GLY A 567 5.97 34.64 8.32
CA GLY A 567 4.65 34.04 8.50
C GLY A 567 4.00 33.63 7.18
N ILE A 568 4.06 34.49 6.16
CA ILE A 568 3.56 34.19 4.80
C ILE A 568 4.33 32.99 4.20
N ASN A 569 5.66 32.97 4.33
CA ASN A 569 6.48 31.85 3.84
C ASN A 569 6.17 30.54 4.59
N PHE A 570 5.92 30.58 5.89
CA PHE A 570 5.53 29.42 6.68
C PHE A 570 4.14 28.89 6.28
N LEU A 571 3.15 29.78 6.12
CA LEU A 571 1.81 29.40 5.65
C LEU A 571 1.85 28.82 4.23
N LEU A 572 2.67 29.38 3.33
CA LEU A 572 2.89 28.83 1.99
C LEU A 572 3.57 27.46 2.03
N TYR A 573 4.55 27.26 2.92
CA TYR A 573 5.23 25.98 3.11
C TYR A 573 4.24 24.88 3.53
N VAL A 574 3.45 25.14 4.58
CA VAL A 574 2.40 24.24 5.05
C VAL A 574 1.38 23.98 3.93
N ALA A 575 0.89 25.02 3.26
CA ALA A 575 -0.08 24.88 2.18
C ALA A 575 0.44 24.01 1.02
N VAL A 576 1.73 24.05 0.69
CA VAL A 576 2.33 23.15 -0.32
C VAL A 576 2.42 21.72 0.19
N VAL A 577 2.78 21.50 1.47
CA VAL A 577 2.84 20.15 2.07
C VAL A 577 1.45 19.50 2.17
N GLU A 578 0.43 20.24 2.62
CA GLU A 578 -0.97 19.80 2.61
C GLU A 578 -1.48 19.54 1.17
N SER A 579 -1.06 20.39 0.21
CA SER A 579 -1.39 20.17 -1.22
C SER A 579 -0.77 18.87 -1.77
N LEU A 580 0.37 18.42 -1.26
CA LEU A 580 0.92 17.11 -1.61
C LEU A 580 0.07 15.97 -1.05
N ALA A 581 -0.53 16.12 0.14
CA ALA A 581 -1.43 15.11 0.70
C ALA A 581 -2.73 14.98 -0.13
N ILE A 582 -3.34 16.11 -0.50
CA ILE A 582 -4.47 16.13 -1.46
C ILE A 582 -4.03 15.56 -2.82
N GLY A 583 -2.77 15.76 -3.20
CA GLY A 583 -2.16 15.21 -4.43
C GLY A 583 -2.16 13.68 -4.55
N TYR A 584 -2.30 12.94 -3.44
CA TYR A 584 -2.49 11.47 -3.46
C TYR A 584 -3.89 11.08 -3.96
N ILE A 585 -4.89 11.95 -3.79
CA ILE A 585 -6.30 11.76 -4.20
C ILE A 585 -6.56 12.44 -5.55
N HIS A 586 -6.04 13.65 -5.71
CA HIS A 586 -6.20 14.52 -6.88
C HIS A 586 -4.82 15.01 -7.34
N ARG A 587 -4.11 14.16 -8.07
CA ARG A 587 -2.82 14.43 -8.71
C ARG A 587 -2.79 15.73 -9.54
N GLU A 588 -3.94 16.21 -9.98
CA GLU A 588 -4.15 17.49 -10.66
C GLU A 588 -3.68 18.68 -9.79
N VAL A 589 -3.60 18.53 -8.46
CA VAL A 589 -3.00 19.51 -7.55
C VAL A 589 -1.51 19.71 -7.83
N LEU A 590 -0.78 18.67 -8.28
CA LEU A 590 0.62 18.80 -8.70
C LEU A 590 0.76 19.69 -9.95
N THR A 591 -0.23 19.73 -10.84
CA THR A 591 -0.31 20.71 -11.94
C THR A 591 -0.28 22.14 -11.38
N GLY A 592 -1.09 22.41 -10.36
CA GLY A 592 -1.10 23.70 -9.65
C GLY A 592 0.25 24.04 -9.00
N LEU A 593 0.87 23.08 -8.32
CA LEU A 593 2.19 23.27 -7.71
C LEU A 593 3.29 23.54 -8.77
N PHE A 594 3.26 22.86 -9.92
CA PHE A 594 4.20 23.14 -11.02
C PHE A 594 3.96 24.50 -11.68
N LEU A 595 2.70 24.94 -11.83
CA LEU A 595 2.39 26.28 -12.33
C LEU A 595 2.91 27.37 -11.38
N LEU A 596 2.72 27.22 -10.06
CA LEU A 596 3.30 28.10 -9.04
C LEU A 596 4.84 28.08 -9.06
N ALA A 597 5.45 26.90 -9.18
CA ALA A 597 6.89 26.74 -9.30
C ALA A 597 7.46 27.44 -10.55
N SER A 598 6.73 27.43 -11.67
CA SER A 598 7.17 28.05 -12.93
C SER A 598 7.37 29.57 -12.80
N VAL A 599 6.50 30.26 -12.04
CA VAL A 599 6.53 31.72 -11.85
C VAL A 599 7.34 32.16 -10.62
N TRP A 600 7.60 31.26 -9.66
CA TRP A 600 8.34 31.57 -8.44
C TRP A 600 9.69 32.33 -8.66
N PRO A 601 10.53 32.01 -9.66
CA PRO A 601 11.79 32.72 -9.88
C PRO A 601 11.67 34.21 -10.18
N LEU A 602 10.48 34.73 -10.51
CA LEU A 602 10.23 36.16 -10.63
C LEU A 602 10.49 36.90 -9.30
N THR A 603 10.39 36.21 -8.16
CA THR A 603 10.69 36.75 -6.83
C THR A 603 12.19 37.02 -6.59
N LEU A 604 13.09 36.48 -7.44
CA LEU A 604 14.55 36.61 -7.30
C LEU A 604 15.09 37.97 -7.79
N GLY A 605 14.24 38.81 -8.38
CA GLY A 605 14.57 40.18 -8.77
C GLY A 605 15.21 40.33 -10.15
N PHE A 606 15.02 41.51 -10.74
CA PHE A 606 15.32 41.81 -12.14
C PHE A 606 16.78 41.55 -12.56
N THR A 607 17.74 41.81 -11.66
CA THR A 607 19.17 41.60 -11.91
C THR A 607 19.50 40.11 -12.08
N PHE A 608 18.97 39.25 -11.21
CA PHE A 608 19.14 37.80 -11.29
C PHE A 608 18.48 37.24 -12.56
N ILE A 609 17.26 37.71 -12.85
CA ILE A 609 16.49 37.30 -14.05
C ILE A 609 17.26 37.62 -15.33
N LYS A 610 17.86 38.82 -15.45
CA LYS A 610 18.70 39.18 -16.59
C LYS A 610 19.99 38.38 -16.68
N GLY A 611 20.64 38.07 -15.57
CA GLY A 611 21.87 37.27 -15.55
C GLY A 611 21.68 35.80 -15.94
N HIS A 612 20.47 35.25 -15.72
CA HIS A 612 20.21 33.80 -15.83
C HIS A 612 18.99 33.45 -16.71
N LEU A 613 18.58 34.33 -17.63
CA LEU A 613 17.37 34.19 -18.45
C LEU A 613 17.22 32.80 -19.11
N GLY A 614 18.29 32.23 -19.68
CA GLY A 614 18.24 30.90 -20.30
C GLY A 614 17.99 29.75 -19.32
N LEU A 615 18.49 29.85 -18.08
CA LEU A 615 18.23 28.87 -17.03
C LEU A 615 16.79 28.98 -16.52
N LEU A 616 16.28 30.21 -16.39
CA LEU A 616 14.89 30.47 -16.00
C LEU A 616 13.88 30.07 -17.08
N ALA A 617 14.22 30.24 -18.36
CA ALA A 617 13.40 29.76 -19.47
C ALA A 617 13.30 28.23 -19.48
N THR A 618 14.43 27.52 -19.28
CA THR A 618 14.42 26.05 -19.15
C THR A 618 13.63 25.60 -17.93
N TRP A 619 13.73 26.29 -16.79
CA TRP A 619 12.92 25.99 -15.60
C TRP A 619 11.42 26.15 -15.88
N PHE A 620 11.01 27.31 -16.39
CA PHE A 620 9.62 27.60 -16.73
C PHE A 620 9.02 26.57 -17.68
N VAL A 621 9.71 26.26 -18.79
CA VAL A 621 9.28 25.23 -19.75
C VAL A 621 9.23 23.85 -19.12
N SER A 622 10.22 23.49 -18.28
CA SER A 622 10.23 22.19 -17.59
C SER A 622 9.05 22.06 -16.63
N CYS A 623 8.73 23.09 -15.84
CA CYS A 623 7.56 23.10 -14.98
C CYS A 623 6.25 22.95 -15.78
N LEU A 624 6.09 23.66 -16.91
CA LEU A 624 4.92 23.51 -17.78
C LEU A 624 4.79 22.08 -18.34
N VAL A 625 5.88 21.49 -18.82
CA VAL A 625 5.91 20.11 -19.33
C VAL A 625 5.57 19.10 -18.22
N MET A 626 6.13 19.27 -17.01
CA MET A 626 5.80 18.43 -15.86
C MET A 626 4.32 18.55 -15.46
N SER A 627 3.74 19.76 -15.53
CA SER A 627 2.33 20.00 -15.23
C SER A 627 1.36 19.37 -16.26
N ALA A 628 1.84 18.99 -17.44
CA ALA A 628 1.03 18.27 -18.42
C ALA A 628 0.90 16.78 -18.07
N PHE A 629 1.97 16.14 -17.57
CA PHE A 629 1.97 14.71 -17.24
C PHE A 629 0.98 14.34 -16.14
N THR A 630 0.81 15.22 -15.15
CA THR A 630 -0.17 15.09 -14.07
C THR A 630 -1.62 15.18 -14.53
N LEU A 631 -1.88 15.53 -15.80
CA LEU A 631 -3.21 15.52 -16.43
C LEU A 631 -3.42 14.33 -17.40
N LEU A 632 -2.37 13.65 -17.87
CA LEU A 632 -2.50 12.49 -18.78
C LEU A 632 -3.00 11.24 -18.03
N PRO A 633 -3.89 10.39 -18.56
CA PRO A 633 -4.49 9.27 -17.82
C PRO A 633 -3.46 8.31 -17.19
N ALA A 634 -3.59 8.06 -15.88
CA ALA A 634 -2.67 7.18 -15.13
C ALA A 634 -2.76 5.71 -15.60
N MET A 635 -3.99 5.24 -15.82
CA MET A 635 -4.28 4.03 -16.61
C MET A 635 -3.99 4.34 -18.08
N LYS A 636 -3.07 3.62 -18.70
CA LYS A 636 -2.58 3.93 -20.05
C LYS A 636 -2.79 2.74 -20.97
N MET A 637 -3.40 2.98 -22.13
CA MET A 637 -3.36 2.02 -23.24
C MET A 637 -1.98 2.04 -23.89
N GLU A 638 -1.57 0.91 -24.47
CA GLU A 638 -0.29 0.81 -25.17
C GLU A 638 -0.25 1.74 -26.39
N ASN A 639 0.81 2.55 -26.49
CA ASN A 639 1.04 3.48 -27.59
C ASN A 639 2.49 3.43 -28.07
N LEU A 640 2.72 2.57 -29.05
CA LEU A 640 4.03 2.34 -29.67
C LEU A 640 4.72 3.63 -30.14
N THR A 641 3.98 4.58 -30.71
CA THR A 641 4.59 5.82 -31.22
C THR A 641 5.08 6.73 -30.10
N LEU A 642 4.41 6.80 -28.93
CA LEU A 642 4.90 7.56 -27.78
C LEU A 642 6.17 6.94 -27.17
N ILE A 643 6.25 5.60 -27.09
CA ILE A 643 7.46 4.89 -26.66
C ILE A 643 8.63 5.22 -27.61
N MET A 644 8.41 5.15 -28.92
CA MET A 644 9.43 5.43 -29.93
C MET A 644 9.88 6.90 -29.95
N ILE A 645 8.98 7.87 -29.74
CA ILE A 645 9.37 9.29 -29.60
C ILE A 645 10.20 9.48 -28.34
N GLY A 646 9.85 8.85 -27.21
CA GLY A 646 10.64 8.89 -25.98
C GLY A 646 12.07 8.39 -26.18
N GLY A 647 12.23 7.18 -26.74
CA GLY A 647 13.55 6.61 -27.05
C GLY A 647 14.35 7.45 -28.05
N ALA A 648 13.69 8.05 -29.05
CA ALA A 648 14.33 8.95 -30.01
C ALA A 648 14.89 10.21 -29.32
N ILE A 649 14.14 10.81 -28.40
CA ILE A 649 14.60 11.98 -27.65
C ILE A 649 15.75 11.60 -26.70
N MET A 650 15.68 10.47 -26.01
CA MET A 650 16.80 9.96 -25.18
C MET A 650 18.08 9.76 -26.02
N THR A 651 17.94 9.22 -27.23
CA THR A 651 19.04 9.05 -28.19
C THR A 651 19.61 10.41 -28.62
N VAL A 652 18.76 11.38 -28.95
CA VAL A 652 19.18 12.74 -29.32
C VAL A 652 19.91 13.43 -28.16
N VAL A 653 19.50 13.25 -26.91
CA VAL A 653 20.22 13.77 -25.73
C VAL A 653 21.64 13.19 -25.63
N GLY A 654 21.81 11.87 -25.82
CA GLY A 654 23.12 11.23 -25.85
C GLY A 654 24.02 11.74 -26.99
N LEU A 655 23.49 11.84 -28.20
CA LEU A 655 24.20 12.38 -29.37
C LEU A 655 24.59 13.86 -29.18
N MET A 656 23.67 14.70 -28.70
CA MET A 656 23.93 16.12 -28.46
C MET A 656 25.01 16.32 -27.40
N TYR A 657 25.05 15.50 -26.34
CA TYR A 657 26.17 15.54 -25.40
C TYR A 657 27.50 15.17 -26.06
N LEU A 658 27.54 14.11 -26.87
CA LEU A 658 28.77 13.70 -27.56
C LEU A 658 29.28 14.80 -28.53
N ILE A 659 28.39 15.60 -29.11
CA ILE A 659 28.75 16.76 -29.96
C ILE A 659 29.22 17.96 -29.12
N PHE A 660 28.58 18.25 -27.98
CA PHE A 660 28.78 19.48 -27.21
C PHE A 660 29.46 19.30 -25.83
N GLU A 661 30.11 18.15 -25.58
CA GLU A 661 30.71 17.78 -24.28
C GLU A 661 31.60 18.90 -23.69
N ASP A 662 32.58 19.41 -24.44
CA ASP A 662 33.50 20.47 -23.97
C ASP A 662 32.78 21.78 -23.58
N TYR A 663 31.60 22.05 -24.15
CA TYR A 663 30.78 23.21 -23.84
C TYR A 663 29.89 22.98 -22.61
N ILE A 664 29.33 21.77 -22.48
CA ILE A 664 28.48 21.37 -21.35
C ILE A 664 29.31 21.24 -20.06
N LEU A 665 30.53 20.72 -20.15
CA LEU A 665 31.43 20.53 -18.99
C LEU A 665 32.07 21.84 -18.48
N ALA A 666 32.03 22.93 -19.24
CA ALA A 666 32.62 24.23 -18.84
C ALA A 666 31.69 25.11 -17.96
N ASP A 667 30.53 24.58 -17.51
CA ASP A 667 29.45 25.25 -16.75
C ASP A 667 29.18 26.72 -17.12
N PHE A 668 29.31 27.05 -18.42
CA PHE A 668 28.90 28.30 -19.06
C PHE A 668 29.45 29.59 -18.40
N SER A 669 30.55 29.55 -17.64
CA SER A 669 30.95 30.69 -16.78
C SER A 669 32.44 30.89 -16.53
N THR A 670 33.34 30.01 -16.99
CA THR A 670 34.80 30.18 -16.86
C THR A 670 35.52 30.11 -18.21
N PRO A 671 36.65 30.81 -18.39
CA PRO A 671 37.35 30.86 -19.67
C PRO A 671 38.05 29.52 -20.00
N LYS A 672 38.05 29.18 -21.28
CA LYS A 672 38.47 27.88 -21.85
C LYS A 672 39.83 27.38 -21.32
N ARG A 673 39.81 26.30 -20.53
CA ARG A 673 40.90 25.32 -20.48
C ARG A 673 40.33 23.94 -20.87
N PRO A 674 40.65 23.40 -22.06
CA PRO A 674 40.19 22.07 -22.45
C PRO A 674 41.00 21.01 -21.71
N ASN A 675 40.45 20.49 -20.61
CA ASN A 675 40.91 19.22 -20.05
C ASN A 675 40.67 18.14 -21.11
N LYS A 676 41.74 17.50 -21.59
CA LYS A 676 41.67 16.38 -22.52
C LYS A 676 41.11 15.14 -21.81
N HIS A 677 39.79 15.05 -21.71
CA HIS A 677 39.11 13.83 -21.32
C HIS A 677 39.52 12.69 -22.28
N GLY A 678 39.83 11.52 -21.72
CA GLY A 678 40.28 10.39 -22.54
C GLY A 678 39.14 9.84 -23.41
N ASN A 679 39.46 9.40 -24.62
CA ASN A 679 38.47 8.86 -25.58
C ASN A 679 37.56 7.76 -25.01
N GLY A 680 38.00 7.06 -23.95
CA GLY A 680 37.23 6.02 -23.27
C GLY A 680 35.86 6.48 -22.75
N SER A 681 35.74 7.65 -22.10
CA SER A 681 34.44 8.13 -21.58
C SER A 681 33.45 8.38 -22.72
N ARG A 682 33.92 8.95 -23.83
CA ARG A 682 33.15 9.19 -25.05
C ARG A 682 32.70 7.90 -25.73
N ILE A 683 33.56 6.88 -25.75
CA ILE A 683 33.22 5.53 -26.24
C ILE A 683 32.13 4.89 -25.37
N ILE A 684 32.24 4.95 -24.04
CA ILE A 684 31.25 4.36 -23.12
C ILE A 684 29.87 5.05 -23.28
N THR A 685 29.83 6.39 -23.32
CA THR A 685 28.59 7.15 -23.58
C THR A 685 28.03 6.87 -24.98
N GLY A 686 28.89 6.64 -25.99
CA GLY A 686 28.48 6.20 -27.33
C GLY A 686 27.81 4.82 -27.32
N ILE A 687 28.38 3.85 -26.58
CA ILE A 687 27.80 2.51 -26.41
C ILE A 687 26.44 2.62 -25.71
N GLN A 688 26.30 3.38 -24.62
CA GLN A 688 25.00 3.59 -23.97
C GLN A 688 23.96 4.18 -24.93
N THR A 689 24.34 5.18 -25.72
CA THR A 689 23.46 5.79 -26.73
C THR A 689 23.02 4.75 -27.77
N GLY A 690 23.91 3.84 -28.16
CA GLY A 690 23.59 2.70 -29.04
C GLY A 690 22.63 1.68 -28.40
N LEU A 691 22.74 1.41 -27.09
CA LEU A 691 21.83 0.53 -26.36
C LEU A 691 20.39 1.09 -26.32
N VAL A 692 20.20 2.42 -26.28
CA VAL A 692 18.87 3.04 -26.40
C VAL A 692 18.26 2.76 -27.78
N VAL A 693 19.04 2.88 -28.85
CA VAL A 693 18.58 2.57 -30.22
C VAL A 693 18.25 1.08 -30.37
N LEU A 694 19.07 0.20 -29.80
CA LEU A 694 18.81 -1.25 -29.80
C LEU A 694 17.52 -1.59 -29.03
N ALA A 695 17.30 -0.95 -27.87
CA ALA A 695 16.07 -1.07 -27.10
C ALA A 695 14.84 -0.64 -27.91
N MET A 696 14.93 0.45 -28.69
CA MET A 696 13.82 0.88 -29.56
C MET A 696 13.49 -0.14 -30.64
N VAL A 697 14.52 -0.66 -31.33
CA VAL A 697 14.34 -1.66 -32.40
C VAL A 697 13.68 -2.92 -31.86
N VAL A 698 14.16 -3.44 -30.71
CA VAL A 698 13.65 -4.68 -30.13
C VAL A 698 12.25 -4.51 -29.54
N THR A 699 11.98 -3.42 -28.81
CA THR A 699 10.62 -3.12 -28.30
C THR A 699 9.63 -3.00 -29.45
N ARG A 700 9.97 -2.31 -30.55
CA ARG A 700 9.10 -2.20 -31.73
C ARG A 700 8.80 -3.58 -32.33
N GLY A 701 9.77 -4.48 -32.35
CA GLY A 701 9.59 -5.86 -32.81
C GLY A 701 8.65 -6.66 -31.90
N SER A 702 8.86 -6.62 -30.58
CA SER A 702 8.03 -7.33 -29.60
C SER A 702 6.58 -6.84 -29.61
N VAL A 703 6.36 -5.52 -29.55
CA VAL A 703 5.03 -4.91 -29.50
C VAL A 703 4.19 -5.31 -30.71
N LEU A 704 4.73 -5.18 -31.93
CA LEU A 704 3.98 -5.54 -33.15
C LEU A 704 3.64 -7.03 -33.24
N SER A 705 4.50 -7.91 -32.70
CA SER A 705 4.25 -9.36 -32.67
C SER A 705 3.17 -9.73 -31.65
N LEU A 706 3.20 -9.12 -30.46
CA LEU A 706 2.20 -9.32 -29.41
C LEU A 706 0.83 -8.78 -29.85
N GLN A 707 0.77 -7.56 -30.42
CA GLN A 707 -0.45 -6.98 -30.98
C GLN A 707 -1.04 -7.83 -32.13
N ALA A 708 -0.20 -8.50 -32.92
CA ALA A 708 -0.62 -9.42 -33.97
C ALA A 708 -1.00 -10.83 -33.45
N LYS A 709 -0.97 -11.06 -32.13
CA LYS A 709 -1.16 -12.37 -31.46
C LYS A 709 -0.20 -13.47 -31.97
N GLN A 710 1.01 -13.09 -32.39
CA GLN A 710 2.06 -14.00 -32.87
C GLN A 710 3.02 -14.48 -31.77
N GLY A 711 2.72 -14.14 -30.49
CA GLY A 711 3.62 -14.37 -29.37
C GLY A 711 4.83 -13.44 -29.36
N LEU A 712 5.75 -13.67 -28.42
CA LEU A 712 7.02 -12.93 -28.32
C LEU A 712 8.11 -13.63 -29.18
N PRO A 713 8.72 -12.97 -30.18
CA PRO A 713 9.79 -13.59 -30.95
C PRO A 713 11.04 -13.80 -30.08
N LEU A 714 11.53 -15.05 -30.00
CA LEU A 714 12.67 -15.43 -29.17
C LEU A 714 13.92 -14.55 -29.39
N GLY A 715 14.19 -14.16 -30.64
CA GLY A 715 15.28 -13.23 -30.97
C GLY A 715 15.11 -11.86 -30.32
N ASN A 716 13.87 -11.35 -30.22
CA ASN A 716 13.58 -10.10 -29.54
C ASN A 716 13.67 -10.27 -28.02
N GLN A 717 13.20 -11.39 -27.47
CA GLN A 717 13.32 -11.69 -26.04
C GLN A 717 14.78 -11.70 -25.59
N ILE A 718 15.66 -12.40 -26.31
CA ILE A 718 17.09 -12.48 -26.02
C ILE A 718 17.75 -11.10 -26.15
N VAL A 719 17.51 -10.37 -27.24
CA VAL A 719 18.09 -9.03 -27.44
C VAL A 719 17.58 -8.03 -26.40
N GLY A 720 16.31 -8.11 -25.99
CA GLY A 720 15.73 -7.28 -24.93
C GLY A 720 16.45 -7.49 -23.59
N TRP A 721 16.57 -8.74 -23.15
CA TRP A 721 17.30 -9.10 -21.92
C TRP A 721 18.77 -8.69 -21.98
N VAL A 722 19.48 -8.99 -23.07
CA VAL A 722 20.89 -8.61 -23.24
C VAL A 722 21.06 -7.09 -23.21
N THR A 723 20.16 -6.34 -23.84
CA THR A 723 20.21 -4.86 -23.84
C THR A 723 19.99 -4.29 -22.44
N LEU A 724 18.98 -4.79 -21.72
CA LEU A 724 18.66 -4.39 -20.35
C LEU A 724 19.82 -4.64 -19.39
N VAL A 725 20.32 -5.88 -19.34
CA VAL A 725 21.43 -6.28 -18.45
C VAL A 725 22.71 -5.52 -18.79
N THR A 726 23.08 -5.43 -20.08
CA THR A 726 24.28 -4.70 -20.52
C THR A 726 24.22 -3.24 -20.08
N SER A 727 23.06 -2.59 -20.18
CA SER A 727 22.91 -1.19 -19.77
C SER A 727 23.26 -0.97 -18.29
N PHE A 728 22.75 -1.81 -17.39
CA PHE A 728 23.07 -1.74 -15.96
C PHE A 728 24.52 -2.15 -15.61
N MET A 729 25.23 -2.84 -16.52
CA MET A 729 26.68 -3.08 -16.38
C MET A 729 27.54 -1.86 -16.76
N MET A 730 27.02 -0.91 -17.56
CA MET A 730 27.77 0.28 -18.02
C MET A 730 28.36 1.13 -16.88
N PRO A 731 27.66 1.42 -15.75
CA PRO A 731 28.24 2.04 -14.56
C PRO A 731 29.54 1.39 -14.05
N SER A 732 29.74 0.08 -14.24
CA SER A 732 31.00 -0.58 -13.89
C SER A 732 32.11 -0.29 -14.89
N MET A 733 31.80 -0.19 -16.18
CA MET A 733 32.78 0.15 -17.23
C MET A 733 33.36 1.56 -17.07
N TYR A 734 32.59 2.51 -16.51
CA TYR A 734 33.10 3.85 -16.19
C TYR A 734 34.30 3.84 -15.22
N ARG A 735 34.49 2.78 -14.42
CA ARG A 735 35.69 2.63 -13.56
C ARG A 735 36.98 2.42 -14.36
N LEU A 736 36.88 2.05 -15.64
CA LEU A 736 38.02 1.87 -16.56
C LEU A 736 38.42 3.17 -17.29
N SER A 737 37.58 4.20 -17.27
CA SER A 737 37.82 5.50 -17.90
C SER A 737 36.99 6.59 -17.21
N PRO A 738 37.34 6.96 -15.96
CA PRO A 738 36.53 7.87 -15.17
C PRO A 738 36.56 9.30 -15.72
N ASN A 739 35.37 9.88 -15.90
CA ASN A 739 35.16 11.32 -15.91
C ASN A 739 34.32 11.67 -14.68
N ASN A 740 34.92 12.40 -13.74
CA ASN A 740 34.35 12.67 -12.43
C ASN A 740 33.35 13.84 -12.42
N HIS A 741 33.31 14.65 -13.49
CA HIS A 741 32.49 15.86 -13.50
C HIS A 741 30.99 15.53 -13.40
N TYR A 742 30.30 16.15 -12.44
CA TYR A 742 28.93 15.80 -12.08
C TYR A 742 27.94 15.76 -13.26
N MET A 743 28.05 16.65 -14.25
CA MET A 743 27.17 16.61 -15.44
C MET A 743 27.38 15.39 -16.33
N HIS A 744 28.63 14.92 -16.49
CA HIS A 744 28.90 13.66 -17.21
C HIS A 744 28.32 12.47 -16.46
N ARG A 745 28.48 12.47 -15.12
CA ARG A 745 28.01 11.40 -14.24
C ARG A 745 26.48 11.31 -14.18
N LEU A 746 25.77 12.43 -14.15
CA LEU A 746 24.30 12.46 -14.20
C LEU A 746 23.77 12.02 -15.58
N LEU A 747 24.42 12.39 -16.69
CA LEU A 747 24.05 11.87 -18.02
C LEU A 747 24.33 10.36 -18.14
N SER A 748 25.46 9.89 -17.61
CA SER A 748 25.80 8.46 -17.56
C SER A 748 24.71 7.64 -16.84
N MET A 749 24.10 8.20 -15.78
CA MET A 749 22.96 7.58 -15.08
C MET A 749 21.68 7.64 -15.92
N PHE A 750 21.39 8.76 -16.58
CA PHE A 750 20.27 8.88 -17.52
C PHE A 750 20.33 7.83 -18.64
N LEU A 751 21.47 7.71 -19.32
CA LEU A 751 21.65 6.76 -20.41
C LEU A 751 21.79 5.30 -19.94
N THR A 752 22.13 5.05 -18.67
CA THR A 752 22.07 3.71 -18.05
C THR A 752 20.63 3.21 -17.96
N CYS A 753 19.70 4.07 -17.59
CA CYS A 753 18.31 3.69 -17.32
C CYS A 753 17.37 3.92 -18.51
N ALA A 754 17.80 4.64 -19.55
CA ALA A 754 17.04 4.89 -20.76
C ALA A 754 16.57 3.61 -21.49
N PRO A 755 17.39 2.54 -21.69
CA PRO A 755 16.90 1.29 -22.28
C PRO A 755 15.77 0.63 -21.47
N THR A 756 15.83 0.68 -20.14
CA THR A 756 14.77 0.20 -19.24
C THR A 756 13.46 0.96 -19.48
N PHE A 757 13.53 2.28 -19.65
CA PHE A 757 12.37 3.12 -19.99
C PHE A 757 11.89 2.96 -21.44
N VAL A 758 12.67 2.41 -22.36
CA VAL A 758 12.18 2.04 -23.71
C VAL A 758 11.55 0.65 -23.73
N ILE A 759 12.06 -0.30 -22.94
CA ILE A 759 11.54 -1.68 -22.89
C ILE A 759 10.27 -1.76 -22.04
N LEU A 760 10.27 -1.18 -20.83
CA LEU A 760 9.22 -1.38 -19.83
C LEU A 760 8.15 -0.27 -19.79
N THR A 761 8.05 0.61 -20.79
CA THR A 761 6.97 1.62 -20.85
C THR A 761 5.88 1.26 -21.85
N ILE A 762 4.62 1.51 -21.48
CA ILE A 762 3.47 1.26 -22.37
C ILE A 762 3.09 2.48 -23.19
N SER A 763 3.42 3.70 -22.74
CA SER A 763 2.91 4.93 -23.34
C SER A 763 3.86 6.12 -23.08
N TYR A 764 3.32 7.31 -22.77
CA TYR A 764 4.03 8.58 -22.55
C TYR A 764 5.10 8.60 -21.44
N GLU A 765 5.24 7.53 -20.65
CA GLU A 765 6.17 7.40 -19.52
C GLU A 765 7.64 7.64 -19.93
N ALA A 766 8.02 7.24 -21.15
CA ALA A 766 9.33 7.50 -21.73
C ALA A 766 9.59 9.02 -21.99
N LEU A 767 8.54 9.82 -22.19
CA LEU A 767 8.64 11.28 -22.33
C LEU A 767 8.75 11.95 -20.95
N PHE A 768 8.00 11.45 -19.97
CA PHE A 768 8.11 11.88 -18.56
C PHE A 768 9.54 11.68 -18.05
N TYR A 769 10.17 10.55 -18.35
CA TYR A 769 11.55 10.26 -17.94
C TYR A 769 12.55 11.35 -18.40
N VAL A 770 12.40 11.85 -19.62
CA VAL A 770 13.23 12.95 -20.16
C VAL A 770 12.91 14.27 -19.44
N ALA A 771 11.62 14.61 -19.30
CA ALA A 771 11.20 15.86 -18.66
C ALA A 771 11.62 15.94 -17.19
N PHE A 772 11.47 14.84 -16.45
CA PHE A 772 11.87 14.71 -15.05
C PHE A 772 13.40 14.83 -14.91
N SER A 773 14.16 14.19 -15.80
CA SER A 773 15.63 14.33 -15.82
C SER A 773 16.08 15.77 -16.12
N LEU A 774 15.37 16.48 -16.99
CA LEU A 774 15.64 17.89 -17.32
C LEU A 774 15.32 18.84 -16.16
N ILE A 775 14.16 18.69 -15.49
CA ILE A 775 13.80 19.56 -14.37
C ILE A 775 14.74 19.38 -13.18
N LEU A 776 15.20 18.14 -12.91
CA LEU A 776 16.18 17.85 -11.86
C LEU A 776 17.52 18.56 -12.10
N VAL A 777 18.11 18.42 -13.29
CA VAL A 777 19.36 19.11 -13.64
C VAL A 777 19.19 20.64 -13.59
N THR A 778 18.02 21.14 -14.00
CA THR A 778 17.71 22.57 -13.98
C THR A 778 17.57 23.10 -12.55
N TRP A 779 16.91 22.36 -11.66
CA TRP A 779 16.76 22.66 -10.23
C TRP A 779 18.12 22.77 -9.53
N VAL A 780 19.00 21.78 -9.70
CA VAL A 780 20.34 21.77 -9.10
C VAL A 780 21.17 22.99 -9.55
N ARG A 781 21.08 23.37 -10.82
CA ARG A 781 21.77 24.56 -11.35
C ARG A 781 21.13 25.86 -10.86
N LEU A 782 19.81 25.93 -10.71
CA LEU A 782 19.08 27.09 -10.24
C LEU A 782 19.40 27.40 -8.77
N GLU A 783 19.25 26.41 -7.87
CA GLU A 783 19.50 26.61 -6.44
C GLU A 783 20.96 26.96 -6.13
N HIS A 784 21.93 26.34 -6.79
CA HIS A 784 23.34 26.71 -6.64
C HIS A 784 23.65 28.15 -7.11
N ARG A 785 23.03 28.61 -8.22
CA ARG A 785 23.20 30.01 -8.67
C ARG A 785 22.51 31.00 -7.73
N ILE A 786 21.43 30.62 -7.04
CA ILE A 786 20.78 31.43 -6.01
C ILE A 786 21.66 31.57 -4.76
N ASP A 787 22.24 30.48 -4.22
CA ASP A 787 23.13 30.56 -3.05
C ASP A 787 24.42 31.35 -3.37
N ALA A 788 24.95 31.22 -4.58
CA ALA A 788 26.03 32.08 -5.07
C ALA A 788 25.62 33.56 -5.12
N ALA A 789 24.45 33.89 -5.69
CA ALA A 789 23.96 35.27 -5.72
C ALA A 789 23.68 35.85 -4.32
N MET A 790 23.25 35.01 -3.36
CA MET A 790 23.03 35.41 -1.97
C MET A 790 24.33 35.60 -1.18
N THR A 791 25.42 34.93 -1.54
CA THR A 791 26.73 35.07 -0.87
C THR A 791 27.57 36.25 -1.36
N PHE A 792 27.26 36.83 -2.53
CA PHE A 792 27.87 38.08 -3.01
C PHE A 792 27.24 39.37 -2.45
N LEU A 793 26.17 39.28 -1.65
CA LEU A 793 25.64 40.42 -0.91
C LEU A 793 26.43 40.63 0.39
N PRO A 794 26.90 41.85 0.71
CA PRO A 794 27.63 42.09 1.94
C PRO A 794 26.71 41.82 3.14
N PRO A 795 27.18 41.11 4.18
CA PRO A 795 26.36 40.82 5.35
C PRO A 795 25.96 42.12 6.05
N PRO A 796 24.69 42.27 6.49
CA PRO A 796 24.32 43.40 7.35
C PRO A 796 25.16 43.32 8.64
N SER A 797 25.66 44.49 9.09
CA SER A 797 26.60 44.59 10.21
C SER A 797 26.14 43.75 11.43
N PRO A 798 27.01 42.88 11.98
CA PRO A 798 26.62 41.99 13.06
C PRO A 798 26.21 42.79 14.31
N PRO A 799 25.19 42.34 15.07
CA PRO A 799 24.95 42.85 16.41
C PRO A 799 26.20 42.64 17.26
N VAL A 800 26.67 43.70 17.92
CA VAL A 800 27.83 43.61 18.81
C VAL A 800 27.48 42.74 20.03
N ALA A 801 28.41 41.86 20.41
CA ALA A 801 28.36 40.93 21.55
C ALA A 801 27.33 39.78 21.48
N ALA A 802 27.78 38.62 20.95
CA ALA A 802 27.22 37.30 21.29
C ALA A 802 28.18 36.12 21.00
N VAL A 803 29.13 36.25 20.06
CA VAL A 803 30.10 35.18 19.74
C VAL A 803 31.40 35.42 20.52
N ALA A 804 31.53 34.78 21.68
CA ALA A 804 32.84 34.57 22.30
C ALA A 804 33.68 33.64 21.40
N ALA A 805 34.98 33.89 21.33
CA ALA A 805 35.86 33.18 20.39
C ALA A 805 35.83 31.65 20.63
N ALA A 806 35.36 30.91 19.63
CA ALA A 806 35.53 29.45 19.60
C ALA A 806 37.04 29.13 19.51
N PRO A 807 37.53 28.11 20.24
CA PRO A 807 38.95 27.77 20.21
C PRO A 807 39.35 27.31 18.80
N ALA A 808 40.46 27.83 18.29
CA ALA A 808 41.02 27.44 17.01
C ALA A 808 41.50 25.98 17.07
N GLY A 809 40.68 25.05 16.58
CA GLY A 809 40.96 23.61 16.64
C GLY A 809 40.11 22.75 15.70
N THR A 810 38.85 23.12 15.43
CA THR A 810 37.96 22.40 14.50
C THR A 810 37.14 23.37 13.66
N ALA A 811 37.66 23.80 12.52
CA ALA A 811 36.83 24.37 11.47
C ALA A 811 35.97 23.25 10.86
N THR A 812 34.65 23.38 10.90
CA THR A 812 33.76 22.40 10.27
C THR A 812 33.81 22.56 8.76
N ALA A 813 34.03 21.46 8.03
CA ALA A 813 34.20 21.45 6.58
C ALA A 813 32.90 21.72 5.78
N TYR A 814 31.82 22.14 6.45
CA TYR A 814 30.48 22.30 5.89
C TYR A 814 29.80 23.57 6.41
N ARG A 815 28.97 24.17 5.57
CA ARG A 815 28.11 25.31 5.87
C ARG A 815 26.94 24.87 6.79
N PRO A 816 26.63 25.62 7.87
CA PRO A 816 25.42 25.39 8.65
C PRO A 816 24.14 25.68 7.83
N LEU A 817 23.05 25.00 8.19
CA LEU A 817 21.74 25.23 7.58
C LEU A 817 21.21 26.65 7.86
N ARG A 818 20.46 27.16 6.88
CA ARG A 818 19.81 28.47 6.83
C ARG A 818 18.33 28.31 6.49
N LEU A 819 17.51 29.32 6.75
CA LEU A 819 16.08 29.32 6.36
C LEU A 819 15.87 29.17 4.84
N SER A 820 16.86 29.51 4.00
CA SER A 820 16.84 29.26 2.55
C SER A 820 16.80 27.77 2.20
N ASP A 821 17.40 26.91 3.02
CA ASP A 821 17.59 25.50 2.72
C ASP A 821 16.28 24.70 2.88
N ALA A 822 15.32 25.22 3.64
CA ALA A 822 13.95 24.69 3.71
C ALA A 822 13.26 24.72 2.33
N ARG A 823 13.51 25.74 1.48
CA ARG A 823 12.99 25.77 0.10
C ARG A 823 13.55 24.61 -0.74
N VAL A 824 14.83 24.31 -0.57
CA VAL A 824 15.49 23.20 -1.28
C VAL A 824 14.85 21.87 -0.88
N VAL A 825 14.57 21.68 0.40
CA VAL A 825 13.79 20.53 0.91
C VAL A 825 12.38 20.50 0.33
N LEU A 826 11.65 21.63 0.28
CA LEU A 826 10.30 21.67 -0.29
C LEU A 826 10.29 21.29 -1.78
N PHE A 827 11.24 21.79 -2.57
CA PHE A 827 11.36 21.39 -3.98
C PHE A 827 11.77 19.93 -4.14
N PHE A 828 12.72 19.43 -3.35
CA PHE A 828 13.04 18.01 -3.32
C PHE A 828 11.80 17.17 -3.03
N PHE A 829 10.98 17.59 -2.07
CA PHE A 829 9.79 16.85 -1.64
C PHE A 829 8.66 16.86 -2.69
N VAL A 830 8.38 18.00 -3.32
CA VAL A 830 7.43 18.08 -4.44
C VAL A 830 7.90 17.24 -5.63
N LEU A 831 9.19 17.28 -5.96
CA LEU A 831 9.77 16.48 -7.05
C LEU A 831 9.84 14.98 -6.69
N LEU A 832 10.00 14.62 -5.42
CA LEU A 832 9.97 13.25 -4.92
C LEU A 832 8.57 12.64 -5.11
N GLN A 833 7.50 13.39 -4.79
CA GLN A 833 6.13 12.93 -5.03
C GLN A 833 5.81 12.88 -6.53
N SER A 834 6.19 13.90 -7.30
CA SER A 834 6.03 13.93 -8.76
C SER A 834 6.72 12.78 -9.48
N ALA A 835 7.81 12.22 -8.91
CA ALA A 835 8.53 11.07 -9.45
C ALA A 835 7.62 9.85 -9.72
N PHE A 836 6.51 9.73 -8.99
CA PHE A 836 5.51 8.66 -9.13
C PHE A 836 4.19 9.18 -9.71
N PHE A 837 3.54 10.15 -9.05
CA PHE A 837 2.17 10.60 -9.36
C PHE A 837 2.00 11.24 -10.75
N SER A 838 3.08 11.68 -11.39
CA SER A 838 3.04 12.19 -12.77
C SER A 838 2.87 11.07 -13.82
N THR A 839 2.95 9.78 -13.45
CA THR A 839 2.70 8.66 -14.37
C THR A 839 1.91 7.48 -13.81
N GLY A 840 1.88 7.25 -12.50
CA GLY A 840 1.14 6.16 -11.86
C GLY A 840 0.05 6.62 -10.90
N ASN A 841 -0.73 5.66 -10.37
CA ASN A 841 -1.55 5.84 -9.18
C ASN A 841 -0.89 5.07 -8.02
N VAL A 842 -0.81 5.66 -6.83
CA VAL A 842 -0.19 5.02 -5.65
C VAL A 842 -1.12 4.01 -4.98
N ALA A 843 -2.44 4.17 -5.12
CA ALA A 843 -3.44 3.37 -4.41
C ALA A 843 -3.58 1.90 -4.87
N SER A 844 -2.88 1.47 -5.92
CA SER A 844 -2.98 0.11 -6.45
C SER A 844 -1.75 -0.25 -7.29
N ILE A 845 -1.00 -1.27 -6.88
CA ILE A 845 0.08 -1.86 -7.71
C ILE A 845 -0.54 -2.73 -8.83
N SER A 846 -1.72 -3.30 -8.61
CA SER A 846 -2.54 -3.99 -9.63
C SER A 846 -2.95 -3.08 -10.80
N SER A 847 -2.83 -1.77 -10.68
CA SER A 847 -3.09 -0.80 -11.77
C SER A 847 -1.99 -0.75 -12.86
N PHE A 848 -0.83 -1.38 -12.64
CA PHE A 848 0.26 -1.42 -13.63
C PHE A 848 0.08 -2.57 -14.63
N SER A 849 -0.14 -2.25 -15.91
CA SER A 849 -0.31 -3.30 -16.93
C SER A 849 0.97 -4.10 -17.21
N LEU A 850 0.79 -5.43 -17.25
CA LEU A 850 1.84 -6.41 -17.53
C LEU A 850 2.30 -6.43 -19.01
N ASP A 851 1.60 -5.74 -19.92
CA ASP A 851 1.93 -5.63 -21.35
C ASP A 851 3.37 -5.17 -21.62
N SER A 852 3.89 -4.31 -20.73
CA SER A 852 5.29 -3.85 -20.79
C SER A 852 6.30 -4.95 -20.46
N VAL A 853 5.88 -5.94 -19.67
CA VAL A 853 6.72 -7.02 -19.13
C VAL A 853 6.66 -8.28 -20.00
N TYR A 854 5.53 -8.53 -20.66
CA TYR A 854 5.36 -9.58 -21.68
C TYR A 854 6.35 -9.48 -22.86
N ARG A 855 7.04 -8.35 -22.99
CA ARG A 855 8.13 -8.10 -23.96
C ARG A 855 9.46 -8.78 -23.57
N LEU A 856 9.57 -9.28 -22.33
CA LEU A 856 10.72 -9.99 -21.76
C LEU A 856 10.33 -11.34 -21.14
N ILE A 857 9.17 -11.40 -20.47
CA ILE A 857 8.63 -12.58 -19.79
C ILE A 857 7.17 -12.78 -20.26
N PRO A 858 6.94 -13.52 -21.36
CA PRO A 858 5.62 -13.68 -21.97
C PRO A 858 4.75 -14.77 -21.29
N ILE A 859 5.31 -15.51 -20.35
CA ILE A 859 4.61 -16.48 -19.48
C ILE A 859 4.38 -15.78 -18.13
N PHE A 860 3.28 -16.09 -17.43
CA PHE A 860 3.00 -15.53 -16.12
C PHE A 860 4.04 -15.98 -15.08
N ASP A 861 4.66 -15.00 -14.41
CA ASP A 861 5.63 -15.16 -13.31
C ASP A 861 5.51 -13.88 -12.45
N PRO A 862 4.68 -13.88 -11.41
CA PRO A 862 4.34 -12.65 -10.69
C PRO A 862 5.56 -12.03 -9.99
N PHE A 863 6.48 -12.86 -9.49
CA PHE A 863 7.69 -12.39 -8.80
C PHE A 863 8.67 -11.70 -9.76
N SER A 864 9.04 -12.35 -10.87
CA SER A 864 9.96 -11.74 -11.85
C SER A 864 9.32 -10.55 -12.58
N GLN A 865 8.01 -10.60 -12.85
CA GLN A 865 7.31 -9.51 -13.51
C GLN A 865 7.16 -8.29 -12.58
N GLY A 866 6.78 -8.51 -11.31
CA GLY A 866 6.75 -7.49 -10.26
C GLY A 866 8.12 -6.84 -10.04
N ALA A 867 9.19 -7.62 -10.00
CA ALA A 867 10.56 -7.11 -9.86
C ALA A 867 10.96 -6.17 -11.03
N LEU A 868 10.57 -6.48 -12.27
CA LEU A 868 10.80 -5.60 -13.42
C LEU A 868 10.00 -4.29 -13.34
N LEU A 869 8.74 -4.34 -12.88
CA LEU A 869 7.94 -3.13 -12.62
C LEU A 869 8.54 -2.27 -11.51
N MET A 870 9.00 -2.87 -10.40
CA MET A 870 9.67 -2.14 -9.32
C MET A 870 10.99 -1.52 -9.77
N LEU A 871 11.78 -2.20 -10.61
CA LEU A 871 12.99 -1.64 -11.21
C LEU A 871 12.70 -0.37 -12.04
N LYS A 872 11.62 -0.38 -12.84
CA LYS A 872 11.13 0.81 -13.57
C LYS A 872 10.75 1.96 -12.62
N LEU A 873 10.00 1.65 -11.56
CA LEU A 873 9.49 2.65 -10.60
C LEU A 873 10.58 3.25 -9.72
N MET A 874 11.66 2.52 -9.40
CA MET A 874 12.76 3.01 -8.56
C MET A 874 13.72 3.99 -9.27
N ILE A 875 13.75 4.00 -10.60
CA ILE A 875 14.70 4.81 -11.38
C ILE A 875 14.50 6.33 -11.20
N PRO A 876 13.28 6.91 -11.27
CA PRO A 876 13.06 8.33 -10.96
C PRO A 876 13.58 8.72 -9.57
N PHE A 877 13.33 7.90 -8.55
CA PHE A 877 13.81 8.13 -7.19
C PHE A 877 15.34 8.10 -7.07
N ALA A 878 16.00 7.19 -7.79
CA ALA A 878 17.46 7.15 -7.89
C ALA A 878 18.04 8.43 -8.53
N LEU A 879 17.38 8.98 -9.57
CA LEU A 879 17.83 10.21 -10.22
C LEU A 879 17.67 11.45 -9.34
N ILE A 880 16.55 11.63 -8.65
CA ILE A 880 16.37 12.77 -7.72
C ILE A 880 17.32 12.66 -6.53
N SER A 881 17.55 11.46 -6.00
CA SER A 881 18.55 11.16 -4.97
C SER A 881 19.96 11.61 -5.39
N ALA A 882 20.41 11.24 -6.60
CA ALA A 882 21.72 11.64 -7.11
C ALA A 882 21.82 13.18 -7.31
N ASN A 883 20.75 13.82 -7.78
CA ASN A 883 20.71 15.27 -7.97
C ASN A 883 20.74 16.05 -6.64
N LEU A 884 20.00 15.62 -5.61
CA LEU A 884 20.10 16.21 -4.26
C LEU A 884 21.50 16.02 -3.66
N GLY A 885 22.14 14.88 -3.87
CA GLY A 885 23.52 14.65 -3.41
C GLY A 885 24.54 15.58 -4.06
N VAL A 886 24.41 15.82 -5.36
CA VAL A 886 25.20 16.83 -6.09
C VAL A 886 24.92 18.23 -5.54
N LEU A 887 23.66 18.57 -5.26
CA LEU A 887 23.27 19.87 -4.72
C LEU A 887 23.83 20.08 -3.31
N ASN A 888 23.81 19.06 -2.44
CA ASN A 888 24.43 19.14 -1.10
C ASN A 888 25.92 19.50 -1.20
N LYS A 889 26.67 18.86 -2.10
CA LYS A 889 28.07 19.25 -2.38
C LYS A 889 28.18 20.69 -2.91
N ARG A 890 27.33 21.10 -3.87
CA ARG A 890 27.37 22.46 -4.48
C ARG A 890 26.90 23.60 -3.56
N LEU A 891 26.17 23.31 -2.49
CA LEU A 891 25.76 24.28 -1.46
C LEU A 891 26.70 24.27 -0.22
N GLY A 892 27.72 23.40 -0.22
CA GLY A 892 28.66 23.21 0.87
C GLY A 892 28.05 22.64 2.16
N VAL A 893 26.83 22.10 2.12
CA VAL A 893 26.14 21.55 3.31
C VAL A 893 26.55 20.10 3.57
N ALA A 894 26.43 19.67 4.83
CA ALA A 894 26.76 18.29 5.20
C ALA A 894 25.89 17.28 4.41
N PRO A 895 26.43 16.14 3.94
CA PRO A 895 25.73 15.24 3.00
C PRO A 895 24.34 14.78 3.43
N SER A 896 24.12 14.61 4.73
CA SER A 896 22.86 14.14 5.33
C SER A 896 21.83 15.25 5.61
N ALA A 897 22.23 16.52 5.57
CA ALA A 897 21.48 17.61 6.20
C ALA A 897 20.09 17.82 5.58
N LEU A 898 20.00 17.88 4.25
CA LEU A 898 18.71 18.08 3.56
C LEU A 898 17.86 16.80 3.53
N PHE A 899 18.47 15.61 3.54
CA PHE A 899 17.74 14.34 3.69
C PHE A 899 17.08 14.26 5.07
N MET A 900 17.80 14.57 6.15
CA MET A 900 17.25 14.57 7.51
C MET A 900 16.22 15.66 7.74
N LEU A 901 16.39 16.86 7.16
CA LEU A 901 15.37 17.90 7.20
C LEU A 901 14.12 17.53 6.38
N THR A 902 14.25 16.72 5.32
CA THR A 902 13.08 16.17 4.60
C THR A 902 12.33 15.15 5.47
N MET A 903 13.04 14.22 6.12
CA MET A 903 12.42 13.25 7.04
C MET A 903 11.66 13.92 8.19
N ALA A 904 12.14 15.06 8.71
CA ALA A 904 11.45 15.82 9.75
C ALA A 904 10.17 16.54 9.25
N VAL A 905 9.93 16.59 7.93
CA VAL A 905 8.79 17.28 7.28
C VAL A 905 7.81 16.29 6.66
N SER A 906 8.26 15.09 6.25
CA SER A 906 7.38 14.10 5.61
C SER A 906 6.22 13.65 6.49
N ASP A 907 6.40 13.63 7.82
CA ASP A 907 5.37 13.19 8.75
C ASP A 907 4.21 14.17 8.97
N CYS A 908 4.26 15.35 8.34
CA CYS A 908 3.04 16.14 8.13
C CYS A 908 2.03 15.38 7.24
N LEU A 909 2.49 14.70 6.16
CA LEU A 909 1.61 13.84 5.36
C LEU A 909 1.25 12.57 6.12
N THR A 910 2.18 11.95 6.85
CA THR A 910 1.88 10.74 7.65
C THR A 910 0.77 11.02 8.67
N LEU A 911 0.83 12.17 9.36
CA LEU A 911 -0.22 12.59 10.30
C LEU A 911 -1.52 13.00 9.60
N TYR A 912 -1.48 13.62 8.41
CA TYR A 912 -2.68 13.84 7.60
C TYR A 912 -3.36 12.51 7.27
N PHE A 913 -2.63 11.56 6.68
CA PHE A 913 -3.20 10.28 6.26
C PHE A 913 -3.73 9.47 7.44
N PHE A 914 -3.06 9.49 8.60
CA PHE A 914 -3.56 8.89 9.84
C PHE A 914 -4.97 9.38 10.23
N TRP A 915 -5.28 10.66 9.99
CA TRP A 915 -6.58 11.25 10.31
C TRP A 915 -7.67 11.02 9.25
N VAL A 916 -7.29 10.68 8.01
CA VAL A 916 -8.22 10.35 6.91
C VAL A 916 -8.29 8.86 6.56
N VAL A 917 -7.71 7.97 7.39
CA VAL A 917 -7.99 6.52 7.30
C VAL A 917 -9.49 6.29 7.44
N LYS A 918 -10.04 5.52 6.50
CA LYS A 918 -11.42 5.02 6.52
C LYS A 918 -11.46 3.59 7.01
N ASP A 919 -12.48 3.27 7.80
CA ASP A 919 -12.93 1.93 8.16
C ASP A 919 -14.33 1.58 7.59
N GLU A 920 -14.99 2.56 6.97
CA GLU A 920 -16.26 2.42 6.26
C GLU A 920 -16.17 3.06 4.87
N GLY A 921 -16.94 2.52 3.92
CA GLY A 921 -16.94 2.94 2.52
C GLY A 921 -16.52 1.78 1.60
N SER A 922 -15.76 2.10 0.56
CA SER A 922 -15.20 1.16 -0.42
C SER A 922 -13.80 0.69 0.02
N TRP A 923 -13.31 -0.53 -0.32
CA TRP A 923 -11.90 -0.90 -0.08
C TRP A 923 -10.94 -0.32 -1.10
N LEU A 924 -11.43 0.22 -2.22
CA LEU A 924 -10.60 1.18 -2.94
C LEU A 924 -10.32 2.38 -2.03
N GLU A 925 -11.24 2.79 -1.16
CA GLU A 925 -11.02 3.92 -0.23
C GLU A 925 -10.35 3.52 1.09
N ILE A 926 -10.77 2.43 1.74
CA ILE A 926 -10.16 1.88 2.96
C ILE A 926 -8.72 1.45 2.62
N GLY A 927 -8.56 0.56 1.63
CA GLY A 927 -7.26 0.14 1.11
C GLY A 927 -6.39 1.30 0.63
N SER A 928 -6.93 2.27 -0.14
CA SER A 928 -6.15 3.47 -0.52
C SER A 928 -5.71 4.29 0.69
N THR A 929 -6.59 4.56 1.65
CA THR A 929 -6.23 5.40 2.81
C THR A 929 -5.25 4.69 3.75
N ILE A 930 -5.35 3.37 3.90
CA ILE A 930 -4.33 2.51 4.52
C ILE A 930 -3.01 2.62 3.74
N SER A 931 -3.01 2.37 2.42
CA SER A 931 -1.81 2.43 1.59
C SER A 931 -1.16 3.81 1.63
N HIS A 932 -1.94 4.90 1.62
CA HIS A 932 -1.44 6.27 1.72
C HIS A 932 -0.76 6.52 3.07
N PHE A 933 -1.35 6.06 4.18
CA PHE A 933 -0.75 6.14 5.52
C PHE A 933 0.52 5.29 5.66
N VAL A 934 0.51 4.06 5.14
CA VAL A 934 1.67 3.15 5.17
C VAL A 934 2.80 3.71 4.31
N ILE A 935 2.51 4.19 3.09
CA ILE A 935 3.51 4.74 2.17
C ILE A 935 4.08 6.06 2.68
N ALA A 936 3.28 6.91 3.35
CA ALA A 936 3.80 8.08 4.06
C ALA A 936 4.67 7.70 5.27
N SER A 937 4.24 6.74 6.10
CA SER A 937 5.04 6.24 7.23
C SER A 937 6.38 5.64 6.78
N LEU A 938 6.39 4.90 5.66
CA LEU A 938 7.60 4.36 5.06
C LEU A 938 8.42 5.39 4.29
N LEU A 939 7.89 6.60 4.01
CA LEU A 939 8.60 7.66 3.27
C LEU A 939 9.86 8.12 4.02
N CYS A 940 9.82 8.14 5.36
CA CYS A 940 10.99 8.39 6.19
C CYS A 940 12.09 7.33 5.99
N VAL A 941 11.73 6.05 5.97
CA VAL A 941 12.65 4.94 5.69
C VAL A 941 13.17 5.01 4.25
N PHE A 942 12.31 5.35 3.30
CA PHE A 942 12.63 5.49 1.90
C PHE A 942 13.63 6.63 1.64
N VAL A 943 13.41 7.82 2.23
CA VAL A 943 14.35 8.95 2.15
C VAL A 943 15.71 8.61 2.77
N ALA A 944 15.76 7.81 3.83
CA ALA A 944 17.01 7.30 4.39
C ALA A 944 17.74 6.33 3.44
N MET A 945 17.02 5.43 2.76
CA MET A 945 17.60 4.58 1.70
C MET A 945 18.10 5.43 0.52
N LEU A 946 17.34 6.44 0.11
CA LEU A 946 17.75 7.38 -0.94
C LEU A 946 18.98 8.20 -0.56
N GLU A 947 19.26 8.47 0.72
CA GLU A 947 20.53 9.06 1.16
C GLU A 947 21.71 8.11 0.87
N GLY A 948 21.56 6.81 1.17
CA GLY A 948 22.57 5.79 0.88
C GLY A 948 22.83 5.62 -0.63
N VAL A 949 21.76 5.57 -1.42
CA VAL A 949 21.80 5.56 -2.89
C VAL A 949 22.51 6.81 -3.43
N SER A 950 22.24 7.98 -2.83
CA SER A 950 22.88 9.25 -3.19
C SER A 950 24.39 9.17 -2.95
N ALA A 951 24.81 8.74 -1.75
CA ALA A 951 26.22 8.58 -1.38
C ALA A 951 26.97 7.63 -2.32
N MET A 952 26.34 6.52 -2.74
CA MET A 952 26.89 5.59 -3.73
C MET A 952 27.10 6.28 -5.10
N PHE A 953 26.08 6.98 -5.62
CA PHE A 953 26.16 7.60 -6.95
C PHE A 953 27.12 8.80 -7.01
N ILE A 954 27.12 9.66 -5.99
CA ILE A 954 27.97 10.87 -5.93
C ILE A 954 29.40 10.58 -5.46
N SER A 955 29.72 9.33 -5.11
CA SER A 955 31.08 8.90 -4.81
C SER A 955 32.01 9.17 -6.01
N GLY A 956 33.18 9.73 -5.74
CA GLY A 956 34.13 10.18 -6.77
C GLY A 956 33.67 11.37 -7.62
N MET A 957 32.45 11.91 -7.47
CA MET A 957 32.02 13.06 -8.28
C MET A 957 32.70 14.36 -7.85
N GLU A 958 33.27 15.04 -8.84
CA GLU A 958 33.77 16.41 -8.76
C GLU A 958 32.64 17.40 -9.10
N VAL A 959 32.45 18.37 -8.22
CA VAL A 959 31.73 19.62 -8.47
C VAL A 959 32.74 20.75 -8.28
N GLY A 960 32.71 21.78 -9.15
CA GLY A 960 33.70 22.86 -9.11
C GLY A 960 33.78 23.53 -7.73
N GLU A 961 35.00 23.77 -7.27
CA GLU A 961 35.28 24.23 -5.90
C GLU A 961 34.62 25.59 -5.59
N ALA A 962 34.21 25.75 -4.32
CA ALA A 962 33.89 27.07 -3.79
C ALA A 962 35.18 27.89 -3.72
N CYS A 963 35.13 29.17 -4.08
CA CYS A 963 36.33 30.00 -4.24
C CYS A 963 37.08 30.20 -2.91
N SER A 964 38.20 29.49 -2.75
CA SER A 964 39.28 29.84 -1.83
C SER A 964 40.44 30.46 -2.62
N ASP A 965 40.98 31.56 -2.09
CA ASP A 965 42.25 32.19 -2.44
C ASP A 965 42.45 32.67 -3.89
N ASP A 966 41.85 33.83 -4.19
CA ASP A 966 42.40 34.79 -5.17
C ASP A 966 42.99 35.99 -4.39
N ALA A 967 44.14 35.75 -3.75
CA ALA A 967 44.84 36.75 -2.94
C ALA A 967 45.56 37.78 -3.83
N VAL A 968 44.82 38.78 -4.31
CA VAL A 968 45.34 39.85 -5.21
C VAL A 968 46.47 40.62 -4.54
N SER A 969 47.70 40.33 -4.96
CA SER A 969 48.91 41.03 -4.54
C SER A 969 49.02 42.39 -5.26
N VAL A 970 48.33 43.39 -4.71
CA VAL A 970 48.38 44.78 -5.21
C VAL A 970 49.79 45.35 -5.02
N SER A 971 50.59 45.30 -6.07
CA SER A 971 51.88 46.01 -6.13
C SER A 971 51.61 47.52 -6.27
N ALA A 972 51.77 48.24 -5.16
CA ALA A 972 51.63 49.69 -5.16
C ALA A 972 52.75 50.34 -6.00
N GLY A 973 52.36 51.10 -7.03
CA GLY A 973 53.30 51.91 -7.81
C GLY A 973 53.82 53.08 -6.98
N GLY A 974 55.14 53.25 -6.91
CA GLY A 974 55.79 54.40 -6.26
C GLY A 974 55.97 55.59 -7.21
N ASP A 975 56.09 56.79 -6.66
CA ASP A 975 56.35 58.01 -7.44
C ASP A 975 57.40 58.91 -6.78
N LYS A 976 58.65 58.83 -7.31
CA LYS A 976 59.69 59.89 -7.32
C LYS A 976 60.35 60.36 -5.99
N PRO A 977 61.50 61.09 -6.04
CA PRO A 977 62.57 61.09 -7.05
C PRO A 977 64.04 61.19 -6.53
N LEU A 978 65.00 61.04 -7.47
CA LEU A 978 66.29 61.77 -7.62
C LEU A 978 67.54 61.44 -6.75
N VAL A 979 68.70 61.61 -7.43
CA VAL A 979 70.10 61.88 -6.96
C VAL A 979 71.15 60.72 -6.96
N SER A 980 71.96 60.72 -8.04
CA SER A 980 73.44 60.50 -8.19
C SER A 980 74.20 59.23 -7.70
N ASP A 981 75.05 58.72 -8.61
CA ASP A 981 76.49 58.38 -8.46
C ASP A 981 76.97 57.26 -7.48
N ASP A 982 78.10 56.55 -7.67
CA ASP A 982 78.93 56.19 -8.85
C ASP A 982 79.94 55.07 -8.43
N THR A 983 80.59 54.37 -9.39
CA THR A 983 81.76 53.46 -9.24
C THR A 983 81.65 52.10 -8.50
N GLY A 984 82.54 51.16 -8.87
CA GLY A 984 82.94 49.95 -8.11
C GLY A 984 84.44 50.02 -7.74
N PRO A 985 85.27 48.95 -7.73
CA PRO A 985 84.99 47.49 -7.90
C PRO A 985 85.90 46.52 -7.04
N VAL A 986 85.73 45.19 -7.21
CA VAL A 986 86.72 44.06 -7.12
C VAL A 986 87.66 43.83 -5.89
N SER A 987 87.53 42.64 -5.25
CA SER A 987 88.60 41.67 -4.81
C SER A 987 87.97 40.59 -3.88
N VAL A 988 88.16 39.26 -3.92
CA VAL A 988 89.36 38.36 -4.02
C VAL A 988 90.20 38.38 -2.73
N SER A 989 90.47 37.30 -1.97
CA SER A 989 90.03 35.87 -1.94
C SER A 989 90.13 35.36 -0.46
N THR A 990 90.18 34.09 0.00
CA THR A 990 90.27 32.66 -0.46
C THR A 990 89.78 31.79 0.74
N ASP A 991 89.59 30.46 0.78
CA ASP A 991 89.65 29.28 -0.14
C ASP A 991 88.48 28.31 0.29
N GLU A 992 88.43 26.96 0.37
CA GLU A 992 89.33 25.80 0.10
C GLU A 992 88.47 24.56 -0.35
N LYS A 993 88.84 23.30 -0.01
CA LYS A 993 88.12 22.05 -0.43
C LYS A 993 88.17 20.90 0.60
N LEU A 994 87.15 20.02 0.60
CA LEU A 994 87.30 18.60 0.19
C LEU A 994 85.93 17.88 0.01
N ILE A 995 85.97 16.66 -0.56
CA ILE A 995 84.81 15.83 -1.03
C ILE A 995 85.11 14.34 -0.75
N ILE A 996 84.07 13.48 -0.62
CA ILE A 996 83.94 12.01 -0.93
C ILE A 996 82.81 11.45 0.00
N GLU A 997 81.69 10.85 -0.45
CA GLU A 997 81.44 9.58 -1.22
C GLU A 997 81.80 8.29 -0.44
N SER A 998 81.16 7.11 -0.59
CA SER A 998 80.10 6.63 -1.50
C SER A 998 79.15 5.60 -0.80
N ALA A 999 78.43 4.77 -1.57
CA ALA A 999 77.31 3.92 -1.12
C ALA A 999 77.69 2.46 -0.70
N ALA A 1000 76.71 1.70 -0.20
CA ALA A 1000 76.77 0.25 0.01
C ALA A 1000 75.39 -0.43 -0.23
N GLU A 1001 75.38 -1.73 -0.52
CA GLU A 1001 74.23 -2.44 -1.14
C GLU A 1001 73.39 -3.36 -0.22
N LYS A 1002 72.30 -3.90 -0.78
CA LYS A 1002 71.52 -5.08 -0.31
C LYS A 1002 72.35 -6.39 -0.52
N PRO A 1003 71.98 -7.63 -0.08
CA PRO A 1003 70.61 -8.14 0.16
C PRO A 1003 70.37 -9.31 1.18
N THR A 1004 69.09 -9.78 1.22
CA THR A 1004 68.61 -11.17 1.48
C THR A 1004 68.63 -11.87 2.87
N LYS A 1005 67.41 -12.24 3.30
CA LYS A 1005 66.94 -13.55 3.84
C LYS A 1005 67.52 -14.21 5.12
N ALA A 1006 66.66 -14.19 6.16
CA ALA A 1006 66.07 -15.36 6.85
C ALA A 1006 66.61 -15.89 8.22
N GLN A 1007 65.67 -16.56 8.91
CA GLN A 1007 65.78 -17.55 10.01
C GLN A 1007 65.32 -17.21 11.46
N LYS A 1008 64.61 -18.19 12.02
CA LYS A 1008 63.91 -18.29 13.31
C LYS A 1008 64.86 -18.49 14.52
N LYS A 1009 64.49 -17.97 15.69
CA LYS A 1009 64.25 -18.69 17.00
C LYS A 1009 64.04 -17.65 18.13
N LYS A 1010 62.98 -17.67 18.96
CA LYS A 1010 62.41 -18.68 19.88
C LYS A 1010 63.22 -18.86 21.20
N LYS A 1011 62.74 -18.31 22.33
CA LYS A 1011 62.98 -18.64 23.76
C LYS A 1011 62.07 -17.73 24.65
N LYS A 1012 61.68 -18.03 25.90
CA LYS A 1012 61.45 -19.30 26.66
C LYS A 1012 60.78 -18.97 28.02
N ALA A 1013 60.18 -19.99 28.67
CA ALA A 1013 59.54 -20.03 30.00
C ALA A 1013 58.06 -19.60 30.01
N GLY A 1014 57.18 -20.18 30.82
CA GLY A 1014 57.27 -21.32 31.76
C GLY A 1014 55.98 -21.42 32.60
N LYS A 1015 55.64 -22.50 33.33
CA LYS A 1015 56.34 -23.77 33.63
C LYS A 1015 55.36 -24.73 34.36
N ASP A 1016 55.38 -26.04 34.06
CA ASP A 1016 54.70 -27.15 34.81
C ASP A 1016 53.15 -27.08 34.90
N LYS A 1017 52.30 -28.12 35.10
CA LYS A 1017 52.26 -29.62 35.05
C LYS A 1017 50.75 -30.02 35.14
N ASN A 1018 50.21 -31.24 34.90
CA ASN A 1018 50.73 -32.59 34.61
C ASN A 1018 49.65 -33.48 33.89
N VAL A 1019 50.02 -34.73 33.53
CA VAL A 1019 49.26 -36.04 33.57
C VAL A 1019 47.69 -36.05 33.58
N ALA A 1020 46.95 -36.92 32.85
CA ALA A 1020 47.21 -37.78 31.67
C ALA A 1020 45.91 -38.50 31.16
N ALA A 1021 45.99 -39.08 29.94
CA ALA A 1021 45.30 -40.29 29.43
C ALA A 1021 43.82 -40.31 28.94
N GLN A 1022 43.70 -40.70 27.66
CA GLN A 1022 42.70 -41.60 27.00
C GLN A 1022 41.24 -41.19 26.71
N ALA A 1023 40.76 -41.71 25.55
CA ALA A 1023 39.38 -41.92 25.07
C ALA A 1023 38.50 -40.67 24.81
N GLU A 1024 37.58 -40.64 23.82
CA GLU A 1024 37.48 -41.32 22.52
C GLU A 1024 36.46 -40.57 21.61
N SER A 1025 36.24 -41.05 20.37
CA SER A 1025 35.17 -40.65 19.41
C SER A 1025 35.06 -39.19 18.90
N ASN A 1026 35.28 -39.05 17.58
CA ASN A 1026 34.49 -38.32 16.57
C ASN A 1026 33.56 -37.15 16.98
N HIS A 1027 33.74 -35.98 16.35
CA HIS A 1027 32.96 -35.66 15.15
C HIS A 1027 33.59 -34.55 14.28
N ASP A 1028 33.44 -34.65 12.96
CA ASP A 1028 33.73 -33.59 12.00
C ASP A 1028 32.45 -32.80 11.68
N THR A 1029 32.49 -31.47 11.85
CA THR A 1029 31.72 -30.49 11.05
C THR A 1029 32.30 -29.08 11.24
N ALA A 1030 33.06 -28.59 10.25
CA ALA A 1030 33.60 -27.23 10.28
C ALA A 1030 33.85 -26.66 8.87
N ARG A 1031 32.79 -26.13 8.22
CA ARG A 1031 32.81 -25.03 7.22
C ARG A 1031 31.45 -24.85 6.54
N ASN A 1032 30.72 -23.80 6.91
CA ASN A 1032 30.36 -22.68 6.04
C ASN A 1032 29.40 -21.74 6.80
N ALA A 1033 29.75 -20.45 6.89
CA ALA A 1033 28.94 -19.44 7.58
C ALA A 1033 29.28 -18.03 7.06
N VAL A 1034 28.70 -17.65 5.92
CA VAL A 1034 28.60 -16.28 5.41
C VAL A 1034 27.33 -16.20 4.57
N ALA A 1035 26.64 -15.04 4.63
CA ALA A 1035 25.45 -14.69 3.86
C ALA A 1035 24.15 -15.40 4.30
N ASP A 1036 23.47 -14.79 5.26
CA ASP A 1036 22.02 -14.61 5.17
C ASP A 1036 21.63 -13.24 5.75
N GLY A 1037 20.53 -12.64 5.27
CA GLY A 1037 20.14 -11.28 5.64
C GLY A 1037 19.44 -10.48 4.54
N GLY A 1038 18.28 -10.97 4.08
CA GLY A 1038 17.35 -10.24 3.21
C GLY A 1038 16.12 -9.72 3.99
N PHE A 1039 15.58 -8.58 3.58
CA PHE A 1039 14.28 -8.09 4.07
C PHE A 1039 13.15 -8.73 3.25
N GLY A 1040 12.05 -9.10 3.91
CA GLY A 1040 10.78 -9.45 3.27
C GLY A 1040 9.63 -8.70 3.92
N LEU A 1041 8.70 -8.18 3.11
CA LEU A 1041 7.38 -7.68 3.54
C LEU A 1041 6.49 -7.39 2.31
N VAL A 1042 5.18 -7.65 2.48
CA VAL A 1042 4.06 -7.38 1.55
C VAL A 1042 3.90 -8.32 0.34
N GLU A 1043 3.26 -9.45 0.64
CA GLU A 1043 2.31 -10.25 -0.17
C GLU A 1043 2.81 -11.09 -1.36
N GLU A 1044 2.08 -12.19 -1.58
CA GLU A 1044 2.64 -13.52 -1.85
C GLU A 1044 1.57 -14.47 -2.41
N VAL A 1045 1.94 -15.31 -3.38
CA VAL A 1045 1.31 -16.63 -3.63
C VAL A 1045 2.39 -17.64 -4.03
N ALA A 1046 2.22 -18.89 -3.59
CA ALA A 1046 3.01 -20.09 -3.92
C ALA A 1046 4.43 -20.20 -3.32
N VAL A 1047 4.50 -20.79 -2.12
CA VAL A 1047 5.69 -21.46 -1.55
C VAL A 1047 5.33 -22.92 -1.26
N GLU A 1048 6.22 -23.85 -1.61
CA GLU A 1048 6.17 -25.25 -1.17
C GLU A 1048 7.46 -25.62 -0.40
N SER A 1049 7.39 -26.75 0.33
CA SER A 1049 8.44 -27.37 1.15
C SER A 1049 8.88 -26.59 2.41
N LEU A 1050 8.25 -26.96 3.54
CA LEU A 1050 8.91 -26.92 4.85
C LEU A 1050 9.95 -28.06 4.91
N SER A 1051 11.09 -27.84 5.58
CA SER A 1051 12.10 -28.89 5.78
C SER A 1051 11.83 -29.73 7.04
N ASP A 1052 12.38 -30.95 7.08
CA ASP A 1052 12.23 -31.89 8.21
C ASP A 1052 12.67 -31.29 9.57
N GLU A 1053 13.61 -30.35 9.54
CA GLU A 1053 14.10 -29.64 10.74
C GLU A 1053 13.03 -28.72 11.36
N ALA A 1054 12.11 -28.17 10.56
CA ALA A 1054 10.98 -27.40 11.06
C ALA A 1054 9.95 -28.30 11.79
N LEU A 1055 9.68 -29.49 11.23
CA LEU A 1055 8.84 -30.52 11.87
C LEU A 1055 9.43 -30.98 13.20
N ALA A 1056 10.72 -31.34 13.24
CA ALA A 1056 11.40 -31.74 14.48
C ALA A 1056 11.41 -30.63 15.56
N SER A 1057 11.52 -29.35 15.13
CA SER A 1057 11.43 -28.20 16.04
C SER A 1057 10.01 -28.03 16.62
N LEU A 1058 8.98 -28.24 15.79
CA LEU A 1058 7.58 -28.17 16.18
C LEU A 1058 7.19 -29.30 17.16
N GLU A 1059 7.60 -30.54 16.89
CA GLU A 1059 7.43 -31.67 17.81
C GLU A 1059 8.07 -31.39 19.18
N SER A 1060 9.30 -30.86 19.18
CA SER A 1060 10.01 -30.50 20.42
C SER A 1060 9.32 -29.37 21.18
N TYR A 1061 8.70 -28.41 20.48
CA TYR A 1061 7.92 -27.33 21.10
C TYR A 1061 6.61 -27.84 21.73
N ILE A 1062 5.89 -28.72 21.03
CA ILE A 1062 4.67 -29.37 21.54
C ILE A 1062 5.00 -30.22 22.77
N ALA A 1063 6.05 -31.05 22.70
CA ALA A 1063 6.50 -31.89 23.82
C ALA A 1063 6.93 -31.07 25.06
N ALA A 1064 7.41 -29.84 24.87
CA ALA A 1064 7.67 -28.90 25.97
C ALA A 1064 6.36 -28.34 26.56
N LYS A 1065 5.41 -27.89 25.72
CA LYS A 1065 4.16 -27.27 26.18
C LYS A 1065 3.19 -28.24 26.87
N THR A 1066 3.14 -29.50 26.46
CA THR A 1066 2.38 -30.53 27.17
C THR A 1066 2.96 -30.79 28.57
N LYS A 1067 4.30 -30.73 28.73
CA LYS A 1067 4.96 -30.84 30.05
C LYS A 1067 4.72 -29.65 30.98
N GLU A 1068 4.40 -28.49 30.44
CA GLU A 1068 4.02 -27.30 31.23
C GLU A 1068 2.53 -27.27 31.61
N GLY A 1069 1.74 -28.27 31.18
CA GLY A 1069 0.30 -28.34 31.48
C GLY A 1069 -0.56 -27.31 30.75
N VAL A 1070 -0.02 -26.70 29.68
CA VAL A 1070 -0.70 -25.66 28.87
C VAL A 1070 -1.64 -26.26 27.83
N LEU A 1071 -1.48 -27.56 27.52
CA LEU A 1071 -2.32 -28.33 26.61
C LEU A 1071 -2.88 -29.55 27.34
N THR A 1072 -4.19 -29.73 27.29
CA THR A 1072 -4.88 -30.96 27.76
C THR A 1072 -4.86 -32.02 26.67
N GLU A 1073 -4.58 -33.27 27.04
CA GLU A 1073 -4.60 -34.40 26.12
C GLU A 1073 -5.98 -34.58 25.48
N VAL A 1074 -6.01 -34.66 24.15
CA VAL A 1074 -7.13 -35.22 23.38
C VAL A 1074 -6.63 -36.52 22.78
N GLU A 1075 -7.14 -37.66 23.26
CA GLU A 1075 -6.87 -38.94 22.62
C GLU A 1075 -7.48 -38.94 21.21
N CYS A 1076 -6.63 -38.98 20.19
CA CYS A 1076 -7.03 -39.45 18.86
C CYS A 1076 -6.13 -40.63 18.47
N GLY A 1077 -6.75 -41.68 17.94
CA GLY A 1077 -6.06 -42.94 17.61
C GLY A 1077 -5.17 -42.80 16.38
N LYS A 1078 -4.07 -43.55 16.35
CA LYS A 1078 -3.19 -43.65 15.18
C LYS A 1078 -3.90 -44.29 14.00
N THR A 1079 -4.01 -43.55 12.90
CA THR A 1079 -3.88 -44.06 11.52
C THR A 1079 -3.33 -42.94 10.65
N GLU A 1080 -2.57 -43.35 9.63
CA GLU A 1080 -1.68 -42.55 8.76
C GLU A 1080 -2.27 -41.23 8.24
#